data_AF-A0A0N1GWR4-F1
#
_entry.id   AF-A0A0N1GWR4-F1
#
_cell.length_a   1.000
_cell.length_b   1.000
_cell.length_c   1.000
_cell.angle_alpha   90.00
_cell.angle_beta   90.00
_cell.angle_gamma   90.00
#
_symmetry.space_group_name_H-M   'P 1'
#
loop_
_entity.id
_entity.type
_entity.pdbx_description
1 polymer ?
#
loop_
_entity_poly.entity_id
_entity_poly.type
_entity_poly.pdbx_seq_one_letter_code
_entity_poly.pdbx_strand_id
1 'polypeptide(L)'
;MAEDIPGPRKLPLLGNLLELNDGTGSIIGSFERLCDAYGPIYQVSIAGSRRVIIGSADLLEEMTDEKRFVKVPPEVRRGSDRPKGLFTATNEDPDWAQGHRILMPAFAPLSVHDMFADMKDIANQLILSWARKGPENRILVTDDLTKLTLDTIALCTMSYRFNSFYTESLNPFVEAMMATFKINNDLATKPAFVKKLMVKKMAENEKHFAFMNKVGLDIVENRRANPTEKKDVLNTMIYGKDPKTGHVMRDDLIVAQMTTFLIAGHETTSGLLSFAMANLLKNPHTYLKAQQEVDAVLGSRTIEVTDIKNLKYLNAVLRETARLTPTVPFLQKHVNPQDTTGFVTVERGRYRIKHDDQIIILVGKCQRDPKVWGETACEFIPERMYDENFDKVMAAYPGAWKPFGNGKRACIGRPFAWQESMLVMAMILQSFDVKLDDPNYELKIKQSLTIKPDDFYIRVTPRKRLDATDVDKLIHTGANGSGTAELSDRTRAHTNGFASPTPSAPKPMTILYGSNTGTCQAFAQQVSCQAAARGFNPRVVDMDSATDAIPRSHPTVFITSSYEGLPPENAARFVEWLQSLEGETLTDVQYTVFGCGHKDWSRTFHRIPKLVDELLSRHGAKRYAPVGFADAAKGNLQGEFEDWLDASLWPNLVSAADDLSAVEDSGIVVELSANARASTLRHDVGVARVLDNRLLTQPGEPAKWHMDIELPSTATYECGDYLAVLPLNSEKIIRRIMAHFVLPWDAIVTIRPTSGTILPTDTPLSVFDVLRSYLELSQPATKKNLRTLASHCESTADKALLESVAGSDTRYKNEFLAKRTSIFDVLSHYTSIKMSFGEFLVLLPPLRVRQYSISSSPLANDGRCSITYGVINAALLSDPEHRFEGVTGNYLSSLAAGDSIQASVRAGAKKEFRLPLDPETPIIMFAAGTGIAPFRGFIQQRQIMQESNPGRKLGKALFYLGCRSEADRLYAKEMDAWIDSGVVDVRYAYSRGGERSGGSKYVADCMVREEDSNKIIKLWRAGARVYICGSGSFSRSVRDAATTIAKARAAAEGLDLHAGTNGEMNEVERRFRDALTERVASDVFD
;
A
#
# COMPACT_ATOMS: atom_id res chain seq x y z
N MET A 1 -37.35 -0.31 54.38
CA MET A 1 -36.51 -1.52 54.63
C MET A 1 -36.14 -2.08 53.27
N ALA A 2 -34.88 -2.47 53.06
CA ALA A 2 -34.47 -3.01 51.77
C ALA A 2 -35.07 -4.42 51.56
N GLU A 3 -35.65 -4.64 50.37
CA GLU A 3 -36.31 -5.87 49.97
C GLU A 3 -35.28 -6.95 49.61
N ASP A 4 -35.68 -8.22 49.72
CA ASP A 4 -34.87 -9.33 49.21
C ASP A 4 -35.00 -9.41 47.68
N ILE A 5 -33.88 -9.67 47.01
CA ILE A 5 -33.85 -9.82 45.54
C ILE A 5 -34.70 -11.04 45.16
N PRO A 6 -35.65 -10.92 44.21
CA PRO A 6 -36.51 -12.04 43.80
C PRO A 6 -35.68 -13.13 43.09
N GLY A 7 -36.17 -14.37 43.07
CA GLY A 7 -35.50 -15.45 42.36
C GLY A 7 -36.19 -16.80 42.50
N PRO A 8 -35.82 -17.77 41.67
CA PRO A 8 -36.44 -19.09 41.67
C PRO A 8 -36.07 -19.95 42.88
N ARG A 9 -36.90 -20.95 43.18
CA ARG A 9 -36.77 -21.79 44.37
C ARG A 9 -35.57 -22.74 44.26
N LYS A 10 -34.56 -22.53 45.11
CA LYS A 10 -33.35 -23.36 45.15
C LYS A 10 -33.60 -24.80 45.61
N LEU A 11 -33.00 -25.77 44.93
CA LEU A 11 -32.90 -27.16 45.39
C LEU A 11 -31.73 -27.33 46.37
N PRO A 12 -31.82 -28.26 47.34
CA PRO A 12 -30.69 -28.62 48.21
C PRO A 12 -29.48 -29.05 47.39
N LEU A 13 -28.29 -28.53 47.71
CA LEU A 13 -26.98 -28.81 47.09
C LEU A 13 -26.81 -28.40 45.60
N LEU A 14 -27.85 -28.54 44.78
CA LEU A 14 -27.82 -28.22 43.34
C LEU A 14 -28.17 -26.75 43.03
N GLY A 15 -28.80 -26.03 43.98
CA GLY A 15 -29.23 -24.65 43.75
C GLY A 15 -30.26 -24.58 42.63
N ASN A 16 -30.02 -23.72 41.64
CA ASN A 16 -30.89 -23.47 40.49
C ASN A 16 -30.37 -24.12 39.19
N LEU A 17 -29.47 -25.12 39.28
CA LEU A 17 -28.86 -25.76 38.10
C LEU A 17 -29.86 -26.36 37.11
N LEU A 18 -31.01 -26.88 37.57
CA LEU A 18 -32.04 -27.45 36.69
C LEU A 18 -32.81 -26.39 35.91
N GLU A 19 -33.00 -25.21 36.48
CA GLU A 19 -33.67 -24.08 35.82
C GLU A 19 -32.76 -23.40 34.79
N LEU A 20 -31.45 -23.56 34.95
CA LEU A 20 -30.43 -23.05 34.03
C LEU A 20 -30.11 -24.01 32.88
N ASN A 21 -30.44 -25.30 33.03
CA ASN A 21 -30.22 -26.35 32.03
C ASN A 21 -31.55 -26.78 31.38
N ASP A 22 -31.99 -26.00 30.40
CA ASP A 22 -33.25 -26.20 29.66
C ASP A 22 -33.15 -27.14 28.45
N GLY A 23 -31.98 -27.78 28.26
CA GLY A 23 -31.71 -28.64 27.11
C GLY A 23 -31.35 -27.91 25.80
N THR A 24 -31.37 -26.58 25.75
CA THR A 24 -31.02 -25.78 24.55
C THR A 24 -29.53 -25.43 24.44
N GLY A 25 -28.76 -25.64 25.53
CA GLY A 25 -27.31 -25.46 25.54
C GLY A 25 -26.81 -24.02 25.77
N SER A 26 -27.69 -23.00 25.85
CA SER A 26 -27.30 -21.61 26.18
C SER A 26 -27.72 -21.21 27.60
N ILE A 27 -26.75 -21.07 28.50
CA ILE A 27 -27.00 -20.57 29.87
C ILE A 27 -27.47 -19.11 29.87
N ILE A 28 -27.11 -18.35 28.85
CA ILE A 28 -27.51 -16.94 28.71
C ILE A 28 -28.98 -16.84 28.35
N GLY A 29 -29.46 -17.68 27.42
CA GLY A 29 -30.88 -17.78 27.12
C GLY A 29 -31.70 -18.11 28.38
N SER A 30 -31.20 -19.03 29.22
CA SER A 30 -31.81 -19.32 30.53
C SER A 30 -31.83 -18.12 31.46
N PHE A 31 -30.76 -17.33 31.52
CA PHE A 31 -30.74 -16.11 32.32
C PHE A 31 -31.71 -15.05 31.78
N GLU A 32 -31.80 -14.85 30.47
CA GLU A 32 -32.74 -13.88 29.89
C GLU A 32 -34.20 -14.25 30.18
N ARG A 33 -34.57 -15.52 30.08
CA ARG A 33 -35.93 -15.98 30.43
C ARG A 33 -36.25 -15.81 31.92
N LEU A 34 -35.29 -16.06 32.80
CA LEU A 34 -35.46 -15.81 34.23
C LEU A 34 -35.58 -14.31 34.54
N CYS A 35 -34.88 -13.46 33.78
CA CYS A 35 -35.05 -12.01 33.85
C CYS A 35 -36.48 -11.59 33.48
N ASP A 36 -37.07 -12.21 32.45
CA ASP A 36 -38.47 -11.96 32.07
C ASP A 36 -39.47 -12.42 33.13
N ALA A 37 -39.17 -13.50 33.85
CA ALA A 37 -40.04 -14.05 34.89
C ALA A 37 -39.94 -13.30 36.24
N TYR A 38 -38.75 -12.90 36.66
CA TYR A 38 -38.48 -12.35 38.00
C TYR A 38 -38.19 -10.84 38.02
N GLY A 39 -38.03 -10.21 36.85
CA GLY A 39 -37.76 -8.79 36.70
C GLY A 39 -36.28 -8.45 36.43
N PRO A 40 -35.96 -7.14 36.31
CA PRO A 40 -34.66 -6.64 35.83
C PRO A 40 -33.48 -6.90 36.78
N ILE A 41 -33.75 -7.34 38.01
CA ILE A 41 -32.77 -7.81 38.99
C ILE A 41 -33.32 -9.05 39.68
N TYR A 42 -32.58 -10.16 39.64
CA TYR A 42 -32.97 -11.39 40.30
C TYR A 42 -31.74 -12.17 40.78
N GLN A 43 -31.93 -13.16 41.66
CA GLN A 43 -30.87 -13.97 42.22
C GLN A 43 -31.01 -15.44 41.84
N VAL A 44 -29.87 -16.11 41.65
CA VAL A 44 -29.78 -17.57 41.50
C VAL A 44 -28.62 -18.13 42.32
N SER A 45 -28.69 -19.40 42.68
CA SER A 45 -27.62 -20.13 43.35
C SER A 45 -27.02 -21.17 42.42
N ILE A 46 -25.71 -21.06 42.15
CA ILE A 46 -24.96 -21.99 41.31
C ILE A 46 -23.77 -22.50 42.12
N ALA A 47 -23.66 -23.83 42.25
CA ALA A 47 -22.58 -24.49 42.98
C ALA A 47 -22.33 -23.93 44.40
N GLY A 48 -23.41 -23.58 45.11
CA GLY A 48 -23.37 -23.07 46.48
C GLY A 48 -23.04 -21.57 46.61
N SER A 49 -22.82 -20.86 45.50
CA SER A 49 -22.58 -19.41 45.52
C SER A 49 -23.80 -18.65 45.00
N ARG A 50 -24.09 -17.49 45.61
CA ARG A 50 -25.15 -16.58 45.18
C ARG A 50 -24.68 -15.76 43.97
N ARG A 51 -25.54 -15.63 42.97
CA ARG A 51 -25.35 -14.81 41.77
C ARG A 51 -26.50 -13.82 41.68
N VAL A 52 -26.19 -12.54 41.55
CA VAL A 52 -27.16 -11.48 41.26
C VAL A 52 -27.08 -11.18 39.78
N ILE A 53 -28.21 -11.31 39.08
CA ILE A 53 -28.29 -11.11 37.63
C ILE A 53 -28.97 -9.78 37.35
N ILE A 54 -28.42 -9.00 36.41
CA ILE A 54 -28.86 -7.66 36.04
C ILE A 54 -29.26 -7.65 34.56
N GLY A 55 -30.44 -7.07 34.26
CA GLY A 55 -31.03 -7.08 32.91
C GLY A 55 -31.69 -5.78 32.45
N SER A 56 -31.44 -4.62 33.08
CA SER A 56 -31.95 -3.31 32.64
C SER A 56 -30.85 -2.29 32.42
N ALA A 57 -31.12 -1.28 31.58
CA ALA A 57 -30.16 -0.22 31.25
C ALA A 57 -29.78 0.66 32.46
N ASP A 58 -30.76 0.98 33.32
CA ASP A 58 -30.53 1.80 34.53
C ASP A 58 -29.60 1.09 35.53
N LEU A 59 -29.82 -0.20 35.76
CA LEU A 59 -28.97 -0.99 36.64
C LEU A 59 -27.60 -1.25 36.03
N LEU A 60 -27.51 -1.43 34.70
CA LEU A 60 -26.21 -1.51 34.02
C LEU A 60 -25.39 -0.24 34.27
N GLU A 61 -25.99 0.95 34.14
CA GLU A 61 -25.29 2.21 34.44
C GLU A 61 -24.80 2.24 35.89
N GLU A 62 -25.67 1.88 36.85
CA GLU A 62 -25.30 1.82 38.27
C GLU A 62 -24.15 0.82 38.53
N MET A 63 -24.18 -0.36 37.89
CA MET A 63 -23.14 -1.38 38.03
C MET A 63 -21.81 -1.00 37.35
N THR A 64 -21.80 0.07 36.57
CA THR A 64 -20.60 0.60 35.93
C THR A 64 -19.95 1.76 36.69
N ASP A 65 -20.49 2.14 37.86
CA ASP A 65 -19.79 3.01 38.80
C ASP A 65 -18.56 2.28 39.39
N GLU A 66 -17.38 2.59 38.86
CA GLU A 66 -16.11 1.95 39.24
C GLU A 66 -15.72 2.20 40.70
N LYS A 67 -16.30 3.19 41.38
CA LYS A 67 -16.08 3.38 42.83
C LYS A 67 -16.77 2.31 43.66
N ARG A 68 -17.90 1.78 43.17
CA ARG A 68 -18.75 0.84 43.89
C ARG A 68 -18.61 -0.59 43.39
N PHE A 69 -18.34 -0.77 42.10
CA PHE A 69 -18.31 -2.08 41.45
C PHE A 69 -17.09 -2.25 40.56
N VAL A 70 -16.29 -3.27 40.84
CA VAL A 70 -15.05 -3.53 40.09
C VAL A 70 -15.14 -4.82 39.28
N LYS A 71 -14.34 -4.91 38.22
CA LYS A 71 -14.36 -6.04 37.26
C LYS A 71 -13.90 -7.32 37.94
N VAL A 72 -14.64 -8.41 37.72
CA VAL A 72 -14.14 -9.77 38.00
C VAL A 72 -13.51 -10.31 36.71
N PRO A 73 -12.19 -10.50 36.64
CA PRO A 73 -11.55 -11.11 35.48
C PRO A 73 -11.93 -12.59 35.35
N PRO A 74 -11.93 -13.15 34.13
CA PRO A 74 -12.14 -14.59 33.95
C PRO A 74 -11.07 -15.40 34.71
N GLU A 75 -11.51 -16.34 35.55
CA GLU A 75 -10.59 -17.23 36.28
C GLU A 75 -10.02 -18.29 35.33
N VAL A 76 -8.78 -18.09 34.87
CA VAL A 76 -8.05 -19.09 34.06
C VAL A 76 -7.37 -20.13 34.95
N ARG A 77 -6.95 -19.75 36.18
CA ARG A 77 -6.46 -20.65 37.24
C ARG A 77 -6.42 -19.92 38.59
N ARG A 78 -7.00 -20.48 39.66
CA ARG A 78 -6.87 -19.92 41.03
C ARG A 78 -5.49 -20.26 41.61
N GLY A 79 -4.77 -19.26 42.12
CA GLY A 79 -3.57 -19.43 42.95
C GLY A 79 -2.24 -19.68 42.21
N SER A 80 -2.10 -19.27 40.94
CA SER A 80 -0.80 -19.30 40.26
C SER A 80 -0.13 -17.92 40.26
N ASP A 81 1.15 -17.86 40.64
CA ASP A 81 2.03 -16.68 40.54
C ASP A 81 2.42 -16.32 39.09
N ARG A 82 1.64 -16.76 38.10
CA ARG A 82 1.92 -16.46 36.68
C ARG A 82 1.45 -15.04 36.32
N PRO A 83 2.16 -14.32 35.43
CA PRO A 83 1.77 -13.00 34.96
C PRO A 83 0.39 -13.02 34.30
N LYS A 84 -0.35 -11.93 34.47
CA LYS A 84 -1.70 -11.78 33.93
C LYS A 84 -1.72 -10.64 32.92
N GLY A 85 -2.23 -10.93 31.74
CA GLY A 85 -2.44 -9.91 30.71
C GLY A 85 -3.63 -9.01 31.00
N LEU A 86 -3.85 -8.00 30.16
CA LEU A 86 -4.88 -6.98 30.36
C LEU A 86 -6.30 -7.53 30.55
N PHE A 87 -6.58 -8.69 29.94
CA PHE A 87 -7.89 -9.35 30.01
C PHE A 87 -8.11 -10.10 31.34
N THR A 88 -7.07 -10.75 31.86
CA THR A 88 -7.12 -11.70 32.99
C THR A 88 -6.68 -11.10 34.33
N ALA A 89 -6.06 -9.92 34.33
CA ALA A 89 -5.59 -9.23 35.53
C ALA A 89 -6.69 -8.41 36.24
N THR A 90 -6.61 -8.31 37.57
CA THR A 90 -7.45 -7.45 38.46
C THR A 90 -7.03 -5.98 38.38
N ASN A 91 -7.84 -5.05 38.90
CA ASN A 91 -7.55 -3.61 38.82
C ASN A 91 -6.32 -3.21 39.64
N GLU A 92 -6.13 -3.90 40.75
CA GLU A 92 -5.05 -3.70 41.71
C GLU A 92 -3.75 -4.41 41.28
N ASP A 93 -3.78 -5.15 40.16
CA ASP A 93 -2.64 -5.90 39.67
C ASP A 93 -1.61 -4.93 39.04
N PRO A 94 -0.36 -4.88 39.54
CA PRO A 94 0.65 -3.98 38.98
C PRO A 94 0.95 -4.29 37.51
N ASP A 95 0.85 -5.56 37.10
CA ASP A 95 1.08 -5.99 35.72
C ASP A 95 0.00 -5.44 34.77
N TRP A 96 -1.25 -5.34 35.25
CA TRP A 96 -2.32 -4.67 34.50
C TRP A 96 -2.00 -3.20 34.26
N ALA A 97 -1.61 -2.49 35.33
CA ALA A 97 -1.35 -1.06 35.26
C ALA A 97 -0.14 -0.74 34.36
N GLN A 98 0.93 -1.54 34.43
CA GLN A 98 2.09 -1.40 33.55
C GLN A 98 1.72 -1.67 32.09
N GLY A 99 1.05 -2.80 31.81
CA GLY A 99 0.62 -3.15 30.47
C GLY A 99 -0.29 -2.09 29.86
N HIS A 100 -1.25 -1.57 30.64
CA HIS A 100 -2.19 -0.57 30.16
C HIS A 100 -1.49 0.73 29.74
N ARG A 101 -0.58 1.26 30.56
CA ARG A 101 0.16 2.49 30.25
C ARG A 101 1.08 2.34 29.04
N ILE A 102 1.79 1.21 28.93
CA ILE A 102 2.71 0.96 27.81
C ILE A 102 1.95 0.79 26.49
N LEU A 103 0.80 0.10 26.51
CA LEU A 103 0.15 -0.37 25.29
C LEU A 103 -0.94 0.56 24.76
N MET A 104 -1.52 1.43 25.60
CA MET A 104 -2.57 2.35 25.16
C MET A 104 -2.17 3.23 23.96
N PRO A 105 -0.94 3.81 23.89
CA PRO A 105 -0.54 4.62 22.75
C PRO A 105 -0.53 3.87 21.41
N ALA A 106 -0.23 2.56 21.43
CA ALA A 106 -0.17 1.75 20.22
C ALA A 106 -1.55 1.50 19.57
N PHE A 107 -2.64 1.74 20.30
CA PHE A 107 -4.02 1.66 19.82
C PHE A 107 -4.70 3.03 19.70
N ALA A 108 -3.90 4.12 19.72
CA ALA A 108 -4.39 5.45 19.44
C ALA A 108 -4.99 5.56 18.02
N PRO A 109 -5.94 6.48 17.77
CA PRO A 109 -6.57 6.62 16.45
C PRO A 109 -5.59 6.76 15.29
N LEU A 110 -4.48 7.50 15.46
CA LEU A 110 -3.43 7.64 14.44
C LEU A 110 -2.67 6.33 14.19
N SER A 111 -2.26 5.63 15.26
CA SER A 111 -1.59 4.34 15.12
C SER A 111 -2.48 3.28 14.46
N VAL A 112 -3.78 3.29 14.76
CA VAL A 112 -4.75 2.41 14.12
C VAL A 112 -4.99 2.79 12.66
N HIS A 113 -5.06 4.09 12.35
CA HIS A 113 -5.13 4.58 10.97
C HIS A 113 -3.96 4.05 10.13
N ASP A 114 -2.73 4.05 10.68
CA ASP A 114 -1.54 3.54 9.99
C ASP A 114 -1.57 2.01 9.77
N MET A 115 -2.38 1.27 10.52
CA MET A 115 -2.59 -0.18 10.33
C MET A 115 -3.55 -0.50 9.19
N PHE A 116 -4.21 0.49 8.57
CA PHE A 116 -5.23 0.27 7.54
C PHE A 116 -4.73 -0.54 6.35
N ALA A 117 -3.50 -0.30 5.89
CA ALA A 117 -2.93 -1.04 4.77
C ALA A 117 -2.76 -2.54 5.07
N ASP A 118 -2.29 -2.87 6.28
CA ASP A 118 -2.14 -4.27 6.73
C ASP A 118 -3.51 -4.95 6.91
N MET A 119 -4.51 -4.23 7.45
CA MET A 119 -5.88 -4.73 7.55
C MET A 119 -6.46 -5.02 6.16
N LYS A 120 -6.24 -4.11 5.20
CA LYS A 120 -6.72 -4.25 3.82
C LYS A 120 -6.04 -5.43 3.11
N ASP A 121 -4.77 -5.69 3.38
CA ASP A 121 -4.08 -6.88 2.85
C ASP A 121 -4.78 -8.19 3.26
N ILE A 122 -5.05 -8.40 4.56
CA ILE A 122 -5.74 -9.62 5.01
C ILE A 122 -7.19 -9.64 4.53
N ALA A 123 -7.89 -8.51 4.51
CA ALA A 123 -9.23 -8.42 3.96
C ALA A 123 -9.28 -8.82 2.47
N ASN A 124 -8.29 -8.41 1.66
CA ASN A 124 -8.17 -8.84 0.27
C ASN A 124 -8.01 -10.36 0.15
N GLN A 125 -7.29 -11.02 1.07
CA GLN A 125 -7.18 -12.48 1.08
C GLN A 125 -8.52 -13.15 1.32
N LEU A 126 -9.36 -12.61 2.21
CA LEU A 126 -10.74 -13.08 2.40
C LEU A 126 -11.55 -12.92 1.11
N ILE A 127 -11.51 -11.73 0.48
CA ILE A 127 -12.25 -11.46 -0.76
C ILE A 127 -11.81 -12.42 -1.87
N LEU A 128 -10.50 -12.62 -2.07
CA LEU A 128 -9.98 -13.57 -3.06
C LEU A 128 -10.38 -15.02 -2.75
N SER A 129 -10.34 -15.42 -1.48
CA SER A 129 -10.78 -16.76 -1.04
C SER A 129 -12.25 -16.99 -1.41
N TRP A 130 -13.11 -16.02 -1.11
CA TRP A 130 -14.54 -16.07 -1.43
C TRP A 130 -14.82 -16.04 -2.92
N ALA A 131 -14.11 -15.20 -3.69
CA ALA A 131 -14.24 -15.15 -5.15
C ALA A 131 -13.86 -16.48 -5.80
N ARG A 132 -12.82 -17.16 -5.30
CA ARG A 132 -12.39 -18.48 -5.81
C ARG A 132 -13.36 -19.61 -5.45
N LYS A 133 -14.04 -19.54 -4.29
CA LYS A 133 -15.10 -20.48 -3.92
C LYS A 133 -16.31 -20.35 -4.86
N GLY A 134 -16.67 -19.12 -5.25
CA GLY A 134 -17.76 -18.87 -6.19
C GLY A 134 -19.17 -19.23 -5.65
N PRO A 135 -20.21 -19.15 -6.49
CA PRO A 135 -21.61 -19.24 -6.05
C PRO A 135 -22.07 -20.64 -5.63
N GLU A 136 -21.38 -21.69 -6.11
CA GLU A 136 -21.75 -23.09 -5.89
C GLU A 136 -21.23 -23.68 -4.58
N ASN A 137 -20.29 -23.00 -3.92
CA ASN A 137 -19.71 -23.47 -2.68
C ASN A 137 -20.30 -22.72 -1.48
N ARG A 138 -20.74 -23.48 -0.46
CA ARG A 138 -21.17 -22.91 0.81
C ARG A 138 -19.96 -22.44 1.61
N ILE A 139 -20.12 -21.32 2.32
CA ILE A 139 -19.07 -20.69 3.12
C ILE A 139 -19.52 -20.63 4.56
N LEU A 140 -18.76 -21.23 5.48
CA LEU A 140 -18.97 -21.05 6.91
C LEU A 140 -18.40 -19.69 7.32
N VAL A 141 -19.29 -18.71 7.53
CA VAL A 141 -18.90 -17.31 7.74
C VAL A 141 -18.05 -17.14 8.99
N THR A 142 -18.42 -17.83 10.07
CA THR A 142 -17.72 -17.71 11.35
C THR A 142 -16.27 -18.14 11.27
N ASP A 143 -15.96 -19.19 10.51
CA ASP A 143 -14.60 -19.72 10.41
C ASP A 143 -13.73 -18.80 9.54
N ASP A 144 -14.23 -18.37 8.39
CA ASP A 144 -13.49 -17.47 7.50
C ASP A 144 -13.25 -16.10 8.15
N LEU A 145 -14.21 -15.56 8.92
CA LEU A 145 -14.02 -14.31 9.67
C LEU A 145 -13.12 -14.49 10.90
N THR A 146 -13.09 -15.67 11.53
CA THR A 146 -12.09 -16.00 12.56
C THR A 146 -10.68 -16.07 11.96
N LYS A 147 -10.52 -16.65 10.75
CA LYS A 147 -9.23 -16.66 10.03
C LYS A 147 -8.77 -15.25 9.68
N LEU A 148 -9.67 -14.42 9.14
CA LEU A 148 -9.42 -13.00 8.85
C LEU A 148 -8.88 -12.27 10.08
N THR A 149 -9.68 -12.22 11.15
CA THR A 149 -9.38 -11.36 12.30
C THR A 149 -8.15 -11.84 13.10
N LEU A 150 -7.86 -13.15 13.10
CA LEU A 150 -6.62 -13.69 13.68
C LEU A 150 -5.39 -13.24 12.89
N ASP A 151 -5.43 -13.34 11.57
CA ASP A 151 -4.33 -12.92 10.71
C ASP A 151 -4.17 -11.39 10.74
N THR A 152 -5.27 -10.62 10.79
CA THR A 152 -5.22 -9.16 10.88
C THR A 152 -4.55 -8.69 12.18
N ILE A 153 -4.97 -9.21 13.35
CA ILE A 153 -4.35 -8.79 14.61
C ILE A 153 -2.87 -9.18 14.65
N ALA A 154 -2.51 -10.37 14.18
CA ALA A 154 -1.12 -10.83 14.14
C ALA A 154 -0.25 -9.96 13.21
N LEU A 155 -0.74 -9.63 12.01
CA LEU A 155 0.02 -8.81 11.07
C LEU A 155 0.17 -7.37 11.56
N CYS A 156 -0.93 -6.74 11.98
CA CYS A 156 -0.93 -5.31 12.34
C CYS A 156 -0.13 -5.05 13.63
N THR A 157 -0.26 -5.94 14.62
CA THR A 157 0.29 -5.69 15.96
C THR A 157 1.63 -6.36 16.21
N MET A 158 1.96 -7.41 15.44
CA MET A 158 3.14 -8.25 15.66
C MET A 158 3.94 -8.51 14.38
N SER A 159 3.55 -7.94 13.23
CA SER A 159 4.15 -8.21 11.91
C SER A 159 4.33 -9.71 11.62
N TYR A 160 3.40 -10.52 12.12
CA TYR A 160 3.45 -11.98 12.06
C TYR A 160 2.31 -12.51 11.18
N ARG A 161 2.59 -13.52 10.35
CA ARG A 161 1.59 -14.13 9.46
C ARG A 161 1.32 -15.57 9.85
N PHE A 162 0.09 -15.85 10.30
CA PHE A 162 -0.39 -17.23 10.46
C PHE A 162 -0.77 -17.88 9.12
N ASN A 163 -1.10 -17.07 8.10
CA ASN A 163 -1.49 -17.54 6.77
C ASN A 163 -2.70 -18.49 6.83
N SER A 164 -3.70 -18.15 7.66
CA SER A 164 -4.81 -19.04 7.99
C SER A 164 -5.72 -19.37 6.80
N PHE A 165 -5.70 -18.57 5.73
CA PHE A 165 -6.44 -18.84 4.49
C PHE A 165 -5.82 -19.91 3.59
N TYR A 166 -4.58 -20.34 3.87
CA TYR A 166 -3.88 -21.38 3.12
C TYR A 166 -4.03 -22.77 3.74
N THR A 167 -4.77 -22.88 4.85
CA THR A 167 -5.10 -24.14 5.52
C THR A 167 -6.61 -24.34 5.56
N GLU A 168 -7.06 -25.58 5.40
CA GLU A 168 -8.49 -25.91 5.50
C GLU A 168 -9.01 -25.74 6.93
N SER A 169 -8.27 -26.26 7.92
CA SER A 169 -8.64 -26.15 9.33
C SER A 169 -8.41 -24.76 9.91
N LEU A 170 -9.00 -24.51 11.08
CA LEU A 170 -8.65 -23.36 11.90
C LEU A 170 -7.21 -23.49 12.41
N ASN A 171 -6.61 -22.37 12.77
CA ASN A 171 -5.28 -22.36 13.35
C ASN A 171 -5.29 -23.15 14.69
N PRO A 172 -4.29 -24.01 14.96
CA PRO A 172 -4.22 -24.78 16.21
C PRO A 172 -4.29 -23.92 17.48
N PHE A 173 -3.86 -22.66 17.43
CA PHE A 173 -4.02 -21.70 18.53
C PHE A 173 -5.50 -21.48 18.87
N VAL A 174 -6.34 -21.27 17.85
CA VAL A 174 -7.78 -21.04 18.00
C VAL A 174 -8.46 -22.30 18.55
N GLU A 175 -8.07 -23.49 18.07
CA GLU A 175 -8.59 -24.76 18.58
C GLU A 175 -8.26 -24.96 20.07
N ALA A 176 -7.01 -24.70 20.47
CA ALA A 176 -6.59 -24.77 21.86
C ALA A 176 -7.32 -23.74 22.75
N MET A 177 -7.55 -22.53 22.23
CA MET A 177 -8.33 -21.49 22.91
C MET A 177 -9.77 -21.94 23.14
N MET A 178 -10.47 -22.38 22.09
CA MET A 178 -11.85 -22.83 22.19
C MET A 178 -12.00 -24.03 23.14
N ALA A 179 -11.06 -24.97 23.11
CA ALA A 179 -11.02 -26.10 24.05
C ALA A 179 -10.87 -25.61 25.50
N THR A 180 -9.95 -24.67 25.74
CA THR A 180 -9.72 -24.06 27.07
C THR A 180 -10.99 -23.39 27.61
N PHE A 181 -11.67 -22.58 26.78
CA PHE A 181 -12.91 -21.91 27.19
C PHE A 181 -14.04 -22.88 27.46
N LYS A 182 -14.19 -23.92 26.65
CA LYS A 182 -15.21 -24.96 26.85
C LYS A 182 -14.98 -25.70 28.18
N ILE A 183 -13.74 -26.09 28.47
CA ILE A 183 -13.39 -26.76 29.74
C ILE A 183 -13.63 -25.83 30.92
N ASN A 184 -13.17 -24.57 30.85
CA ASN A 184 -13.34 -23.60 31.94
C ASN A 184 -14.83 -23.30 32.22
N ASN A 185 -15.66 -23.18 31.18
CA ASN A 185 -17.09 -22.96 31.34
C ASN A 185 -17.79 -24.18 31.97
N ASP A 186 -17.47 -25.41 31.53
CA ASP A 186 -17.99 -26.65 32.16
C ASP A 186 -17.61 -26.68 33.65
N LEU A 187 -16.33 -26.41 33.98
CA LEU A 187 -15.85 -26.35 35.35
C LEU A 187 -16.56 -25.27 36.18
N ALA A 188 -16.83 -24.08 35.62
CA ALA A 188 -17.45 -22.97 36.36
C ALA A 188 -18.80 -23.35 37.00
N THR A 189 -19.54 -24.29 36.39
CA THR A 189 -20.84 -24.78 36.88
C THR A 189 -20.75 -25.90 37.92
N LYS A 190 -19.56 -26.49 38.16
CA LYS A 190 -19.38 -27.63 39.07
C LYS A 190 -18.96 -27.22 40.48
N PRO A 191 -19.40 -27.94 41.53
CA PRO A 191 -18.88 -27.78 42.89
C PRO A 191 -17.37 -28.05 43.00
N ALA A 192 -16.72 -27.42 43.98
CA ALA A 192 -15.27 -27.51 44.17
C ALA A 192 -14.73 -28.94 44.36
N PHE A 193 -15.48 -29.82 45.04
CA PHE A 193 -15.08 -31.22 45.22
C PHE A 193 -15.13 -32.02 43.91
N VAL A 194 -16.09 -31.74 43.02
CA VAL A 194 -16.19 -32.37 41.70
C VAL A 194 -15.02 -31.96 40.82
N LYS A 195 -14.65 -30.66 40.85
CA LYS A 195 -13.47 -30.15 40.15
C LYS A 195 -12.21 -30.93 40.52
N LYS A 196 -11.98 -31.20 41.81
CA LYS A 196 -10.83 -31.97 42.30
C LYS A 196 -10.76 -33.41 41.76
N LEU A 197 -11.90 -34.00 41.38
CA LEU A 197 -11.96 -35.35 40.80
C LEU A 197 -11.71 -35.35 39.27
N MET A 198 -11.81 -34.20 38.60
CA MET A 198 -11.68 -34.06 37.15
C MET A 198 -10.22 -33.86 36.69
N VAL A 199 -9.28 -34.61 37.28
CA VAL A 199 -7.84 -34.45 37.07
C VAL A 199 -7.44 -34.53 35.60
N LYS A 200 -8.01 -35.47 34.83
CA LYS A 200 -7.73 -35.63 33.39
C LYS A 200 -8.10 -34.37 32.59
N LYS A 201 -9.30 -33.81 32.82
CA LYS A 201 -9.74 -32.58 32.15
C LYS A 201 -8.90 -31.38 32.56
N MET A 202 -8.48 -31.29 33.83
CA MET A 202 -7.58 -30.23 34.30
C MET A 202 -6.20 -30.33 33.64
N ALA A 203 -5.66 -31.53 33.49
CA ALA A 203 -4.38 -31.76 32.81
C ALA A 203 -4.46 -31.43 31.31
N GLU A 204 -5.57 -31.77 30.65
CA GLU A 204 -5.84 -31.40 29.26
C GLU A 204 -5.95 -29.88 29.08
N ASN A 205 -6.65 -29.19 29.98
CA ASN A 205 -6.74 -27.74 29.98
C ASN A 205 -5.36 -27.07 30.12
N GLU A 206 -4.50 -27.60 30.99
CA GLU A 206 -3.12 -27.08 31.14
C GLU A 206 -2.30 -27.27 29.87
N LYS A 207 -2.48 -28.37 29.12
CA LYS A 207 -1.81 -28.58 27.84
C LYS A 207 -2.21 -27.52 26.82
N HIS A 208 -3.50 -27.22 26.70
CA HIS A 208 -3.97 -26.18 25.78
C HIS A 208 -3.46 -24.80 26.18
N PHE A 209 -3.48 -24.47 27.48
CA PHE A 209 -2.94 -23.21 27.97
C PHE A 209 -1.43 -23.08 27.75
N ALA A 210 -0.66 -24.13 28.00
CA ALA A 210 0.78 -24.17 27.73
C ALA A 210 1.08 -23.99 26.24
N PHE A 211 0.27 -24.59 25.36
CA PHE A 211 0.40 -24.41 23.91
C PHE A 211 0.15 -22.96 23.49
N MET A 212 -0.92 -22.31 23.98
CA MET A 212 -1.18 -20.90 23.68
C MET A 212 -0.03 -19.99 24.12
N ASN A 213 0.52 -20.20 25.32
CA ASN A 213 1.68 -19.43 25.79
C ASN A 213 2.93 -19.71 24.97
N LYS A 214 3.13 -20.96 24.51
CA LYS A 214 4.23 -21.30 23.62
C LYS A 214 4.12 -20.50 22.31
N VAL A 215 2.95 -20.41 21.69
CA VAL A 215 2.75 -19.60 20.48
C VAL A 215 3.11 -18.14 20.74
N GLY A 216 2.68 -17.57 21.86
CA GLY A 216 3.05 -16.20 22.25
C GLY A 216 4.57 -16.03 22.40
N LEU A 217 5.24 -16.99 23.04
CA LEU A 217 6.70 -17.00 23.19
C LEU A 217 7.42 -17.13 21.84
N ASP A 218 7.01 -18.07 20.98
CA ASP A 218 7.62 -18.31 19.67
C ASP A 218 7.57 -17.03 18.80
N ILE A 219 6.48 -16.25 18.87
CA ILE A 219 6.36 -14.96 18.16
C ILE A 219 7.34 -13.92 18.72
N VAL A 220 7.47 -13.81 20.06
CA VAL A 220 8.40 -12.89 20.71
C VAL A 220 9.84 -13.24 20.37
N GLU A 221 10.21 -14.52 20.44
CA GLU A 221 11.53 -15.02 20.08
C GLU A 221 11.83 -14.79 18.60
N ASN A 222 10.86 -15.05 17.71
CA ASN A 222 11.01 -14.77 16.29
C ASN A 222 11.29 -13.29 16.01
N ARG A 223 10.59 -12.37 16.69
CA ARG A 223 10.83 -10.92 16.58
C ARG A 223 12.22 -10.53 17.09
N ARG A 224 12.67 -11.11 18.20
CA ARG A 224 14.02 -10.84 18.73
C ARG A 224 15.11 -11.34 17.77
N ALA A 225 14.89 -12.49 17.14
CA ALA A 225 15.79 -13.04 16.13
C ALA A 225 15.76 -12.25 14.80
N ASN A 226 14.63 -11.60 14.48
CA ASN A 226 14.43 -10.82 13.26
C ASN A 226 13.89 -9.41 13.59
N PRO A 227 14.75 -8.51 14.09
CA PRO A 227 14.32 -7.16 14.47
C PRO A 227 13.76 -6.37 13.28
N THR A 228 12.78 -5.53 13.55
CA THR A 228 12.19 -4.58 12.59
C THR A 228 12.06 -3.22 13.23
N GLU A 229 12.19 -2.15 12.44
CA GLU A 229 11.99 -0.77 12.89
C GLU A 229 10.51 -0.36 12.96
N LYS A 230 9.57 -1.26 12.62
CA LYS A 230 8.13 -0.97 12.67
C LYS A 230 7.68 -0.60 14.09
N LYS A 231 6.93 0.48 14.24
CA LYS A 231 6.40 0.92 15.55
C LYS A 231 5.10 0.18 15.93
N ASP A 232 5.16 -1.15 15.95
CA ASP A 232 3.99 -2.00 16.28
C ASP A 232 3.86 -2.32 17.78
N VAL A 233 2.76 -2.98 18.15
CA VAL A 233 2.44 -3.30 19.56
C VAL A 233 3.50 -4.23 20.15
N LEU A 234 4.02 -5.19 19.38
CA LEU A 234 5.07 -6.08 19.84
C LEU A 234 6.38 -5.34 20.14
N ASN A 235 6.81 -4.42 19.26
CA ASN A 235 7.95 -3.56 19.58
C ASN A 235 7.68 -2.67 20.79
N THR A 236 6.45 -2.20 20.96
CA THR A 236 6.04 -1.44 22.14
C THR A 236 6.12 -2.28 23.42
N MET A 237 5.77 -3.57 23.36
CA MET A 237 5.93 -4.49 24.50
C MET A 237 7.39 -4.80 24.82
N ILE A 238 8.25 -4.97 23.81
CA ILE A 238 9.66 -5.34 24.00
C ILE A 238 10.51 -4.13 24.44
N TYR A 239 10.31 -2.98 23.81
CA TYR A 239 11.20 -1.82 23.95
C TYR A 239 10.55 -0.62 24.65
N GLY A 240 9.22 -0.61 24.77
CA GLY A 240 8.49 0.47 25.41
C GLY A 240 8.79 0.56 26.90
N LYS A 241 9.03 1.79 27.37
CA LYS A 241 9.23 2.08 28.79
C LYS A 241 7.91 2.55 29.40
N ASP A 242 7.59 2.03 30.56
CA ASP A 242 6.47 2.53 31.36
C ASP A 242 6.72 4.00 31.73
N PRO A 243 5.86 4.95 31.32
CA PRO A 243 6.07 6.37 31.60
C PRO A 243 6.12 6.69 33.10
N LYS A 244 5.52 5.85 33.95
CA LYS A 244 5.51 6.05 35.40
C LYS A 244 6.78 5.54 36.09
N THR A 245 7.34 4.42 35.63
CA THR A 245 8.44 3.73 36.34
C THR A 245 9.77 3.75 35.58
N GLY A 246 9.75 4.09 34.29
CA GLY A 246 10.91 4.04 33.40
C GLY A 246 11.34 2.62 33.00
N HIS A 247 10.73 1.58 33.57
CA HIS A 247 11.08 0.19 33.31
C HIS A 247 10.39 -0.34 32.05
N VAL A 248 11.08 -1.24 31.34
CA VAL A 248 10.50 -2.04 30.26
C VAL A 248 9.62 -3.16 30.82
N MET A 249 8.78 -3.75 29.97
CA MET A 249 7.95 -4.90 30.35
C MET A 249 8.82 -6.15 30.53
N ARG A 250 8.49 -6.98 31.54
CA ARG A 250 9.16 -8.26 31.77
C ARG A 250 8.76 -9.29 30.72
N ASP A 251 9.67 -10.19 30.35
CA ASP A 251 9.44 -11.20 29.30
C ASP A 251 8.20 -12.07 29.54
N ASP A 252 7.99 -12.48 30.79
CA ASP A 252 6.85 -13.30 31.21
C ASP A 252 5.51 -12.54 31.07
N LEU A 253 5.51 -11.24 31.33
CA LEU A 253 4.37 -10.35 31.10
C LEU A 253 4.16 -10.07 29.61
N ILE A 254 5.21 -9.92 28.81
CA ILE A 254 5.10 -9.78 27.34
C ILE A 254 4.35 -10.98 26.77
N VAL A 255 4.73 -12.21 27.12
CA VAL A 255 4.05 -13.43 26.66
C VAL A 255 2.58 -13.46 27.09
N ALA A 256 2.27 -13.04 28.34
CA ALA A 256 0.89 -12.97 28.81
C ALA A 256 0.04 -11.93 28.04
N GLN A 257 0.63 -10.79 27.66
CA GLN A 257 -0.03 -9.79 26.81
C GLN A 257 -0.20 -10.28 25.37
N MET A 258 0.79 -10.99 24.82
CA MET A 258 0.70 -11.61 23.49
C MET A 258 -0.48 -12.56 23.39
N THR A 259 -0.60 -13.50 24.34
CA THR A 259 -1.76 -14.40 24.41
C THR A 259 -3.07 -13.61 24.56
N THR A 260 -3.06 -12.52 25.34
CA THR A 260 -4.24 -11.67 25.51
C THR A 260 -4.68 -11.00 24.21
N PHE A 261 -3.76 -10.41 23.44
CA PHE A 261 -4.08 -9.75 22.17
C PHE A 261 -4.53 -10.74 21.11
N LEU A 262 -3.86 -11.89 21.02
CA LEU A 262 -4.29 -12.95 20.12
C LEU A 262 -5.71 -13.38 20.45
N ILE A 263 -6.06 -13.63 21.71
CA ILE A 263 -7.42 -14.03 22.11
C ILE A 263 -8.44 -12.90 21.88
N ALA A 264 -8.20 -11.71 22.44
CA ALA A 264 -9.20 -10.64 22.49
C ALA A 264 -9.42 -9.98 21.13
N GLY A 265 -8.36 -9.87 20.32
CA GLY A 265 -8.39 -9.15 19.04
C GLY A 265 -9.15 -9.86 17.93
N HIS A 266 -9.19 -11.19 17.92
CA HIS A 266 -9.84 -11.94 16.83
C HIS A 266 -11.28 -12.36 17.14
N GLU A 267 -11.51 -13.09 18.24
CA GLU A 267 -12.79 -13.77 18.49
C GLU A 267 -13.95 -12.78 18.69
N THR A 268 -13.67 -11.58 19.20
CA THR A 268 -14.71 -10.55 19.42
C THR A 268 -15.14 -9.86 18.13
N THR A 269 -14.16 -9.49 17.28
CA THR A 269 -14.39 -8.84 15.99
C THR A 269 -15.03 -9.80 14.99
N SER A 270 -14.60 -11.08 14.94
CA SER A 270 -15.21 -12.08 14.07
C SER A 270 -16.68 -12.32 14.43
N GLY A 271 -17.01 -12.34 15.73
CA GLY A 271 -18.39 -12.41 16.20
C GLY A 271 -19.24 -11.22 15.77
N LEU A 272 -18.71 -9.99 15.88
CA LEU A 272 -19.41 -8.77 15.45
C LEU A 272 -19.70 -8.82 13.93
N LEU A 273 -18.69 -9.13 13.12
CA LEU A 273 -18.82 -9.25 11.67
C LEU A 273 -19.82 -10.36 11.27
N SER A 274 -19.78 -11.50 11.97
CA SER A 274 -20.69 -12.62 11.71
C SER A 274 -22.14 -12.25 12.02
N PHE A 275 -22.40 -11.62 13.17
CA PHE A 275 -23.74 -11.14 13.51
C PHE A 275 -24.22 -10.02 12.60
N ALA A 276 -23.35 -9.11 12.19
CA ALA A 276 -23.69 -8.04 11.25
C ALA A 276 -24.16 -8.63 9.92
N MET A 277 -23.42 -9.62 9.39
CA MET A 277 -23.82 -10.34 8.18
C MET A 277 -25.15 -11.07 8.36
N ALA A 278 -25.35 -11.77 9.48
CA ALA A 278 -26.60 -12.48 9.76
C ALA A 278 -27.80 -11.51 9.85
N ASN A 279 -27.63 -10.37 10.53
CA ASN A 279 -28.67 -9.35 10.66
C ASN A 279 -29.02 -8.71 9.30
N LEU A 280 -28.02 -8.37 8.48
CA LEU A 280 -28.27 -7.83 7.15
C LEU A 280 -28.99 -8.83 6.24
N LEU A 281 -28.54 -10.09 6.19
CA LEU A 281 -29.15 -11.11 5.33
C LEU A 281 -30.58 -11.48 5.74
N LYS A 282 -30.91 -11.36 7.04
CA LYS A 282 -32.29 -11.50 7.53
C LYS A 282 -33.17 -10.28 7.27
N ASN A 283 -32.58 -9.14 6.90
CA ASN A 283 -33.28 -7.88 6.67
C ASN A 283 -32.91 -7.31 5.28
N PRO A 284 -33.45 -7.85 4.17
CA PRO A 284 -33.01 -7.51 2.81
C PRO A 284 -33.01 -6.02 2.46
N HIS A 285 -33.98 -5.25 2.98
CA HIS A 285 -34.03 -3.80 2.80
C HIS A 285 -32.79 -3.11 3.39
N THR A 286 -32.36 -3.51 4.59
CA THR A 286 -31.16 -2.97 5.24
C THR A 286 -29.88 -3.39 4.51
N TYR A 287 -29.82 -4.64 4.02
CA TYR A 287 -28.71 -5.12 3.19
C TYR A 287 -28.55 -4.27 1.92
N LEU A 288 -29.65 -4.07 1.18
CA LEU A 288 -29.63 -3.27 -0.05
C LEU A 288 -29.25 -1.81 0.23
N LYS A 289 -29.76 -1.22 1.32
CA LYS A 289 -29.42 0.16 1.71
C LYS A 289 -27.94 0.31 2.08
N ALA A 290 -27.37 -0.66 2.80
CA ALA A 290 -25.93 -0.68 3.09
C ALA A 290 -25.09 -0.85 1.81
N GLN A 291 -25.51 -1.74 0.91
CA GLN A 291 -24.84 -1.94 -0.37
C GLN A 291 -24.90 -0.68 -1.25
N GLN A 292 -26.03 0.02 -1.28
CA GLN A 292 -26.20 1.29 -2.00
C GLN A 292 -25.30 2.41 -1.45
N GLU A 293 -25.15 2.52 -0.12
CA GLU A 293 -24.21 3.47 0.48
C GLU A 293 -22.77 3.16 0.03
N VAL A 294 -22.36 1.89 0.11
CA VAL A 294 -21.04 1.44 -0.34
C VAL A 294 -20.82 1.77 -1.81
N ASP A 295 -21.81 1.52 -2.67
CA ASP A 295 -21.74 1.84 -4.10
C ASP A 295 -21.66 3.35 -4.36
N ALA A 296 -22.38 4.17 -3.59
CA ALA A 296 -22.37 5.62 -3.74
C ALA A 296 -21.04 6.25 -3.27
N VAL A 297 -20.46 5.74 -2.19
CA VAL A 297 -19.21 6.27 -1.63
C VAL A 297 -18.00 5.77 -2.40
N LEU A 298 -17.94 4.46 -2.71
CA LEU A 298 -16.77 3.83 -3.30
C LEU A 298 -16.87 3.64 -4.82
N GLY A 299 -18.06 3.41 -5.37
CA GLY A 299 -18.20 3.02 -6.77
C GLY A 299 -17.34 1.78 -7.09
N SER A 300 -16.42 1.92 -8.05
CA SER A 300 -15.46 0.87 -8.44
C SER A 300 -14.06 1.04 -7.85
N ARG A 301 -13.80 2.10 -7.06
CA ARG A 301 -12.47 2.33 -6.50
C ARG A 301 -12.24 1.45 -5.28
N THR A 302 -10.98 1.17 -4.97
CA THR A 302 -10.66 0.47 -3.72
C THR A 302 -10.87 1.41 -2.53
N ILE A 303 -11.39 0.88 -1.43
CA ILE A 303 -11.56 1.65 -0.19
C ILE A 303 -10.23 2.16 0.36
N GLU A 304 -10.24 3.41 0.81
CA GLU A 304 -9.18 4.09 1.54
C GLU A 304 -9.66 4.46 2.95
N VAL A 305 -8.72 4.72 3.85
CA VAL A 305 -9.02 5.02 5.26
C VAL A 305 -9.89 6.28 5.43
N THR A 306 -9.74 7.25 4.52
CA THR A 306 -10.51 8.50 4.48
C THR A 306 -11.99 8.28 4.15
N ASP A 307 -12.36 7.12 3.61
CA ASP A 307 -13.74 6.78 3.24
C ASP A 307 -14.58 6.30 4.40
N ILE A 308 -13.95 5.76 5.45
CA ILE A 308 -14.65 5.14 6.58
C ILE A 308 -15.66 6.10 7.20
N LYS A 309 -15.31 7.39 7.32
CA LYS A 309 -16.19 8.44 7.87
C LYS A 309 -17.44 8.71 7.03
N ASN A 310 -17.42 8.35 5.75
CA ASN A 310 -18.52 8.58 4.81
C ASN A 310 -19.54 7.43 4.80
N LEU A 311 -19.19 6.26 5.34
CA LEU A 311 -20.05 5.06 5.41
C LEU A 311 -20.96 5.11 6.66
N LYS A 312 -21.85 6.11 6.71
CA LYS A 312 -22.65 6.43 7.90
C LYS A 312 -23.67 5.34 8.26
N TYR A 313 -24.34 4.76 7.26
CA TYR A 313 -25.32 3.70 7.45
C TYR A 313 -24.64 2.38 7.84
N LEU A 314 -23.49 2.06 7.26
CA LEU A 314 -22.72 0.89 7.66
C LEU A 314 -22.24 1.00 9.12
N ASN A 315 -21.80 2.19 9.56
CA ASN A 315 -21.50 2.45 10.97
C ASN A 315 -22.74 2.21 11.86
N ALA A 316 -23.91 2.67 11.42
CA ALA A 316 -25.17 2.47 12.13
C ALA A 316 -25.57 0.97 12.21
N VAL A 317 -25.33 0.20 11.14
CA VAL A 317 -25.51 -1.27 11.09
C VAL A 317 -24.63 -1.97 12.14
N LEU A 318 -23.36 -1.59 12.25
CA LEU A 318 -22.45 -2.18 13.24
C LEU A 318 -22.84 -1.81 14.67
N ARG A 319 -23.26 -0.55 14.92
CA ARG A 319 -23.78 -0.12 16.23
C ARG A 319 -25.02 -0.89 16.65
N GLU A 320 -25.97 -1.08 15.73
CA GLU A 320 -27.22 -1.81 16.00
C GLU A 320 -26.95 -3.30 16.22
N THR A 321 -26.01 -3.87 15.46
CA THR A 321 -25.55 -5.26 15.66
C THR A 321 -24.93 -5.42 17.05
N ALA A 322 -24.02 -4.53 17.45
CA ALA A 322 -23.39 -4.56 18.77
C ALA A 322 -24.40 -4.32 19.91
N ARG A 323 -25.51 -3.63 19.62
CA ARG A 323 -26.62 -3.45 20.57
C ARG A 323 -27.40 -4.75 20.78
N LEU A 324 -27.85 -5.37 19.69
CA LEU A 324 -28.74 -6.54 19.71
C LEU A 324 -28.02 -7.83 20.11
N THR A 325 -26.82 -8.03 19.59
CA THR A 325 -26.05 -9.26 19.72
C THR A 325 -24.60 -8.93 20.07
N PRO A 326 -24.33 -8.36 21.27
CA PRO A 326 -22.98 -8.08 21.70
C PRO A 326 -22.18 -9.38 21.82
N THR A 327 -21.05 -9.48 21.12
CA THR A 327 -20.18 -10.67 21.12
C THR A 327 -19.75 -11.09 22.53
N VAL A 328 -19.59 -10.11 23.43
CA VAL A 328 -19.42 -10.33 24.87
C VAL A 328 -20.80 -10.19 25.53
N PRO A 329 -21.47 -11.30 25.87
CA PRO A 329 -22.90 -11.26 26.20
C PRO A 329 -23.17 -10.93 27.67
N PHE A 330 -22.17 -11.04 28.55
CA PHE A 330 -22.29 -10.64 29.95
C PHE A 330 -21.00 -10.04 30.51
N LEU A 331 -21.14 -9.17 31.52
CA LEU A 331 -20.05 -8.64 32.33
C LEU A 331 -20.14 -9.18 33.76
N GLN A 332 -18.99 -9.47 34.39
CA GLN A 332 -18.93 -9.88 35.78
C GLN A 332 -18.36 -8.78 36.67
N LYS A 333 -19.04 -8.52 37.78
CA LYS A 333 -18.69 -7.50 38.76
C LYS A 333 -18.76 -8.07 40.18
N HIS A 334 -18.01 -7.43 41.07
CA HIS A 334 -18.20 -7.56 42.52
C HIS A 334 -18.22 -6.18 43.14
N VAL A 335 -18.74 -6.10 44.37
CA VAL A 335 -18.64 -4.90 45.19
C VAL A 335 -17.16 -4.57 45.38
N ASN A 336 -16.81 -3.28 45.29
CA ASN A 336 -15.46 -2.81 45.49
C ASN A 336 -14.93 -3.29 46.87
N PRO A 337 -13.81 -4.04 46.93
CA PRO A 337 -13.26 -4.53 48.19
C PRO A 337 -12.88 -3.42 49.20
N GLN A 338 -12.71 -2.19 48.74
CA GLN A 338 -12.42 -1.03 49.59
C GLN A 338 -13.66 -0.49 50.30
N ASP A 339 -14.86 -0.92 49.91
CA ASP A 339 -16.09 -0.58 50.61
C ASP A 339 -16.13 -1.29 51.97
N THR A 340 -16.19 -0.52 53.06
CA THR A 340 -16.16 -1.03 54.44
C THR A 340 -17.54 -1.40 54.97
N THR A 341 -18.60 -1.19 54.18
CA THR A 341 -19.97 -1.56 54.55
C THR A 341 -20.20 -3.05 54.28
N GLY A 342 -21.06 -3.73 55.04
CA GLY A 342 -21.33 -5.16 54.83
C GLY A 342 -22.13 -5.47 53.55
N PHE A 343 -22.75 -4.46 52.92
CA PHE A 343 -23.56 -4.56 51.72
C PHE A 343 -23.71 -3.20 51.05
N VAL A 344 -23.90 -3.18 49.74
CA VAL A 344 -24.30 -1.97 48.99
C VAL A 344 -25.78 -2.04 48.63
N THR A 345 -26.43 -0.88 48.48
CA THR A 345 -27.81 -0.81 48.01
C THR A 345 -27.88 -0.40 46.55
N VAL A 346 -28.85 -0.92 45.80
CA VAL A 346 -29.06 -0.64 44.36
C VAL A 346 -30.52 -0.30 44.08
N GLU A 347 -30.83 0.23 42.89
CA GLU A 347 -32.18 0.67 42.51
C GLU A 347 -32.73 1.68 43.53
N ARG A 348 -32.00 2.78 43.73
CA ARG A 348 -32.36 3.86 44.67
C ARG A 348 -32.63 3.38 46.10
N GLY A 349 -31.89 2.37 46.57
CA GLY A 349 -31.96 1.86 47.93
C GLY A 349 -32.88 0.67 48.15
N ARG A 350 -33.51 0.15 47.09
CA ARG A 350 -34.51 -0.92 47.18
C ARG A 350 -33.92 -2.28 47.53
N TYR A 351 -32.82 -2.68 46.88
CA TYR A 351 -32.23 -4.01 47.04
C TYR A 351 -30.83 -3.97 47.65
N ARG A 352 -30.46 -5.04 48.37
CA ARG A 352 -29.12 -5.22 48.95
C ARG A 352 -28.30 -6.23 48.17
N ILE A 353 -27.08 -5.85 47.82
CA ILE A 353 -26.04 -6.73 47.28
C ILE A 353 -24.93 -6.85 48.32
N LYS A 354 -24.62 -8.07 48.72
CA LYS A 354 -23.55 -8.37 49.68
C LYS A 354 -22.20 -8.43 48.97
N HIS A 355 -21.12 -8.25 49.73
CA HIS A 355 -19.76 -8.33 49.20
C HIS A 355 -19.39 -9.70 48.60
N ASP A 356 -19.98 -10.79 49.10
CA ASP A 356 -19.76 -12.15 48.61
C ASP A 356 -20.63 -12.52 47.39
N ASP A 357 -21.59 -11.67 47.03
CA ASP A 357 -22.40 -11.88 45.83
C ASP A 357 -21.56 -11.65 44.57
N GLN A 358 -21.70 -12.54 43.57
CA GLN A 358 -21.19 -12.24 42.24
C GLN A 358 -22.29 -11.64 41.38
N ILE A 359 -21.98 -10.53 40.72
CA ILE A 359 -22.92 -9.80 39.88
C ILE A 359 -22.64 -10.17 38.42
N ILE A 360 -23.68 -10.61 37.70
CA ILE A 360 -23.63 -10.91 36.27
C ILE A 360 -24.58 -9.96 35.55
N ILE A 361 -24.07 -9.19 34.62
CA ILE A 361 -24.84 -8.21 33.86
C ILE A 361 -25.06 -8.74 32.46
N LEU A 362 -26.31 -8.96 32.06
CA LEU A 362 -26.68 -9.44 30.73
C LEU A 362 -26.65 -8.27 29.74
N VAL A 363 -25.52 -8.06 29.06
CA VAL A 363 -25.29 -6.88 28.20
C VAL A 363 -26.35 -6.78 27.11
N GLY A 364 -26.62 -7.89 26.41
CA GLY A 364 -27.64 -7.94 25.36
C GLY A 364 -29.04 -7.60 25.88
N LYS A 365 -29.44 -8.13 27.03
CA LYS A 365 -30.74 -7.80 27.66
C LYS A 365 -30.83 -6.33 28.05
N CYS A 366 -29.80 -5.79 28.71
CA CYS A 366 -29.76 -4.38 29.13
C CYS A 366 -29.82 -3.42 27.93
N GLN A 367 -29.13 -3.75 26.83
CA GLN A 367 -29.11 -2.95 25.60
C GLN A 367 -30.36 -3.13 24.72
N ARG A 368 -31.26 -4.05 25.09
CA ARG A 368 -32.57 -4.27 24.46
C ARG A 368 -33.72 -3.89 25.40
N ASP A 369 -33.44 -3.07 26.42
CA ASP A 369 -34.44 -2.61 27.38
C ASP A 369 -35.54 -1.77 26.68
N PRO A 370 -36.81 -2.21 26.68
CA PRO A 370 -37.91 -1.47 26.06
C PRO A 370 -38.13 -0.08 26.67
N LYS A 371 -37.67 0.16 27.91
CA LYS A 371 -37.72 1.49 28.53
C LYS A 371 -36.89 2.51 27.77
N VAL A 372 -35.82 2.07 27.12
CA VAL A 372 -34.92 2.92 26.32
C VAL A 372 -35.30 2.90 24.85
N TRP A 373 -35.59 1.70 24.31
CA TRP A 373 -35.69 1.49 22.85
C TRP A 373 -37.13 1.29 22.35
N GLY A 374 -38.13 1.36 23.23
CA GLY A 374 -39.54 1.20 22.90
C GLY A 374 -39.95 -0.25 22.59
N GLU A 375 -41.12 -0.42 21.96
CA GLU A 375 -41.67 -1.74 21.61
C GLU A 375 -40.81 -2.48 20.57
N THR A 376 -40.06 -1.76 19.74
CA THR A 376 -39.17 -2.33 18.71
C THR A 376 -37.75 -2.61 19.23
N ALA A 377 -37.56 -2.72 20.55
CA ALA A 377 -36.24 -2.87 21.16
C ALA A 377 -35.47 -4.11 20.67
N CYS A 378 -36.17 -5.18 20.31
CA CYS A 378 -35.57 -6.42 19.80
C CYS A 378 -35.43 -6.45 18.27
N GLU A 379 -35.91 -5.44 17.55
CA GLU A 379 -35.84 -5.37 16.09
C GLU A 379 -34.53 -4.73 15.61
N PHE A 380 -34.05 -5.16 14.45
CA PHE A 380 -32.85 -4.62 13.81
C PHE A 380 -33.20 -3.39 12.96
N ILE A 381 -32.99 -2.20 13.53
CA ILE A 381 -33.28 -0.92 12.87
C ILE A 381 -32.03 -0.03 12.91
N PRO A 382 -31.13 -0.12 11.93
CA PRO A 382 -29.90 0.68 11.89
C PRO A 382 -30.15 2.20 11.93
N GLU A 383 -31.27 2.70 11.40
CA GLU A 383 -31.59 4.13 11.35
C GLU A 383 -31.66 4.79 12.74
N ARG A 384 -31.95 4.01 13.80
CA ARG A 384 -31.92 4.53 15.18
C ARG A 384 -30.51 4.80 15.69
N MET A 385 -29.50 4.27 15.00
CA MET A 385 -28.08 4.36 15.33
C MET A 385 -27.32 5.41 14.51
N TYR A 386 -28.01 6.18 13.67
CA TYR A 386 -27.43 7.40 13.13
C TYR A 386 -26.99 8.34 14.26
N ASP A 387 -25.89 9.04 14.05
CA ASP A 387 -25.24 9.90 15.04
C ASP A 387 -26.21 10.77 15.84
N GLU A 388 -27.07 11.54 15.18
CA GLU A 388 -28.02 12.43 15.89
C GLU A 388 -29.01 11.69 16.80
N ASN A 389 -29.47 10.51 16.38
CA ASN A 389 -30.42 9.70 17.15
C ASN A 389 -29.70 8.98 18.29
N PHE A 390 -28.55 8.39 17.99
CA PHE A 390 -27.70 7.73 18.95
C PHE A 390 -27.27 8.68 20.07
N ASP A 391 -26.80 9.87 19.72
CA ASP A 391 -26.34 10.90 20.65
C ASP A 391 -27.47 11.33 21.60
N LYS A 392 -28.70 11.50 21.09
CA LYS A 392 -29.90 11.78 21.92
C LYS A 392 -30.19 10.68 22.92
N VAL A 393 -30.14 9.41 22.49
CA VAL A 393 -30.41 8.27 23.38
C VAL A 393 -29.31 8.15 24.44
N MET A 394 -28.03 8.29 24.06
CA MET A 394 -26.92 8.21 25.00
C MET A 394 -26.91 9.36 26.02
N ALA A 395 -27.41 10.54 25.64
CA ALA A 395 -27.58 11.65 26.58
C ALA A 395 -28.67 11.38 27.62
N ALA A 396 -29.79 10.75 27.21
CA ALA A 396 -30.88 10.40 28.12
C ALA A 396 -30.57 9.14 28.95
N TYR A 397 -29.88 8.16 28.36
CA TYR A 397 -29.56 6.87 28.94
C TYR A 397 -28.08 6.49 28.67
N PRO A 398 -27.11 7.04 29.43
CA PRO A 398 -25.68 6.75 29.24
C PRO A 398 -25.30 5.26 29.40
N GLY A 399 -26.18 4.50 30.07
CA GLY A 399 -26.06 3.05 30.25
C GLY A 399 -26.46 2.19 29.06
N ALA A 400 -27.10 2.77 28.04
CA ALA A 400 -27.86 2.02 27.04
C ALA A 400 -27.03 1.32 25.96
N TRP A 401 -25.73 1.64 25.83
CA TRP A 401 -24.83 1.03 24.86
C TRP A 401 -23.41 0.93 25.41
N LYS A 402 -22.98 -0.28 25.78
CA LYS A 402 -21.64 -0.58 26.33
C LYS A 402 -21.02 -1.88 25.79
N PRO A 403 -21.04 -2.14 24.46
CA PRO A 403 -20.49 -3.39 23.91
C PRO A 403 -18.96 -3.50 24.05
N PHE A 404 -18.26 -2.37 24.23
CA PHE A 404 -16.82 -2.31 24.47
C PHE A 404 -16.44 -2.18 25.96
N GLY A 405 -17.38 -2.40 26.87
CA GLY A 405 -17.17 -2.19 28.30
C GLY A 405 -17.26 -0.71 28.71
N ASN A 406 -16.66 -0.38 29.85
CA ASN A 406 -16.77 0.93 30.48
C ASN A 406 -15.49 1.26 31.25
N GLY A 407 -15.20 2.55 31.39
CA GLY A 407 -14.21 3.04 32.32
C GLY A 407 -12.79 2.67 31.93
N LYS A 408 -11.91 2.51 32.93
CA LYS A 408 -10.53 2.03 32.75
C LYS A 408 -10.44 0.63 32.13
N ARG A 409 -11.56 -0.10 32.08
CA ARG A 409 -11.68 -1.43 31.49
C ARG A 409 -12.41 -1.44 30.15
N ALA A 410 -12.67 -0.27 29.57
CA ALA A 410 -13.10 -0.18 28.18
C ALA A 410 -12.05 -0.83 27.26
N CYS A 411 -12.52 -1.45 26.18
CA CYS A 411 -11.66 -2.15 25.23
C CYS A 411 -10.67 -1.17 24.59
N ILE A 412 -9.38 -1.34 24.89
CA ILE A 412 -8.31 -0.53 24.29
C ILE A 412 -8.24 -0.70 22.76
N GLY A 413 -8.64 -1.87 22.25
CA GLY A 413 -8.66 -2.18 20.81
C GLY A 413 -9.92 -1.70 20.10
N ARG A 414 -10.80 -0.91 20.74
CA ARG A 414 -12.05 -0.44 20.13
C ARG A 414 -11.82 0.26 18.77
N PRO A 415 -10.89 1.22 18.62
CA PRO A 415 -10.68 1.87 17.32
C PRO A 415 -10.22 0.87 16.25
N PHE A 416 -9.34 -0.07 16.61
CA PHE A 416 -8.86 -1.12 15.73
C PHE A 416 -10.00 -2.01 15.22
N ALA A 417 -10.79 -2.57 16.14
CA ALA A 417 -11.89 -3.46 15.80
C ALA A 417 -12.96 -2.76 14.96
N TRP A 418 -13.23 -1.47 15.23
CA TRP A 418 -14.20 -0.69 14.47
C TRP A 418 -13.71 -0.40 13.05
N GLN A 419 -12.45 0.00 12.89
CA GLN A 419 -11.84 0.24 11.57
C GLN A 419 -11.83 -1.04 10.72
N GLU A 420 -11.37 -2.16 11.29
CA GLU A 420 -11.37 -3.46 10.62
C GLU A 420 -12.79 -3.86 10.22
N SER A 421 -13.77 -3.71 11.12
CA SER A 421 -15.16 -4.09 10.85
C SER A 421 -15.78 -3.29 9.71
N MET A 422 -15.56 -1.96 9.70
CA MET A 422 -16.03 -1.08 8.63
C MET A 422 -15.39 -1.43 7.29
N LEU A 423 -14.07 -1.61 7.27
CA LEU A 423 -13.30 -1.97 6.08
C LEU A 423 -13.80 -3.28 5.47
N VAL A 424 -13.87 -4.34 6.28
CA VAL A 424 -14.23 -5.69 5.82
C VAL A 424 -15.66 -5.75 5.32
N MET A 425 -16.61 -5.17 6.06
CA MET A 425 -18.01 -5.16 5.62
C MET A 425 -18.20 -4.38 4.33
N ALA A 426 -17.53 -3.23 4.17
CA ALA A 426 -17.59 -2.46 2.94
C ALA A 426 -17.01 -3.25 1.76
N MET A 427 -15.86 -3.91 1.93
CA MET A 427 -15.24 -4.73 0.89
C MET A 427 -16.12 -5.92 0.49
N ILE A 428 -16.76 -6.59 1.46
CA ILE A 428 -17.68 -7.71 1.16
C ILE A 428 -18.88 -7.21 0.34
N LEU A 429 -19.53 -6.11 0.77
CA LEU A 429 -20.71 -5.56 0.08
C LEU A 429 -20.38 -4.97 -1.29
N GLN A 430 -19.18 -4.42 -1.47
CA GLN A 430 -18.70 -3.94 -2.76
C GLN A 430 -18.45 -5.11 -3.73
N SER A 431 -17.91 -6.22 -3.23
CA SER A 431 -17.42 -7.32 -4.06
C SER A 431 -18.50 -8.37 -4.38
N PHE A 432 -19.45 -8.61 -3.48
CA PHE A 432 -20.36 -9.76 -3.56
C PHE A 432 -21.82 -9.41 -3.34
N ASP A 433 -22.68 -10.08 -4.11
CA ASP A 433 -24.06 -10.33 -3.73
C ASP A 433 -24.08 -11.58 -2.85
N VAL A 434 -24.47 -11.40 -1.59
CA VAL A 434 -24.41 -12.42 -0.55
C VAL A 434 -25.81 -12.94 -0.26
N LYS A 435 -25.97 -14.26 -0.19
CA LYS A 435 -27.24 -14.91 0.19
C LYS A 435 -27.01 -15.98 1.24
N LEU A 436 -28.05 -16.27 2.03
CA LEU A 436 -28.05 -17.43 2.92
C LEU A 436 -27.94 -18.72 2.09
N ASP A 437 -27.16 -19.69 2.59
CA ASP A 437 -27.13 -21.05 2.00
C ASP A 437 -28.49 -21.73 2.19
N ASP A 438 -29.05 -21.63 3.40
CA ASP A 438 -30.43 -22.02 3.73
C ASP A 438 -31.27 -20.75 3.98
N PRO A 439 -32.25 -20.43 3.10
CA PRO A 439 -33.17 -19.31 3.30
C PRO A 439 -33.98 -19.36 4.59
N ASN A 440 -34.15 -20.55 5.18
CA ASN A 440 -34.87 -20.77 6.43
C ASN A 440 -33.96 -20.80 7.65
N TYR A 441 -32.68 -20.45 7.51
CA TYR A 441 -31.74 -20.42 8.63
C TYR A 441 -32.27 -19.51 9.76
N GLU A 442 -32.49 -20.11 10.93
CA GLU A 442 -32.76 -19.39 12.17
C GLU A 442 -31.44 -19.11 12.89
N LEU A 443 -31.26 -17.88 13.38
CA LEU A 443 -30.03 -17.49 14.06
C LEU A 443 -29.92 -18.28 15.38
N LYS A 444 -29.05 -19.28 15.37
CA LYS A 444 -28.68 -20.06 16.56
C LYS A 444 -27.40 -19.47 17.14
N ILE A 445 -27.32 -19.44 18.47
CA ILE A 445 -26.16 -18.87 19.15
C ILE A 445 -25.26 -20.01 19.64
N LYS A 446 -24.04 -20.06 19.12
CA LYS A 446 -22.96 -20.85 19.68
C LYS A 446 -22.32 -20.08 20.81
N GLN A 447 -22.33 -20.65 22.01
CA GLN A 447 -21.79 -20.00 23.19
C GLN A 447 -20.50 -20.69 23.69
N SER A 448 -19.47 -19.88 23.92
CA SER A 448 -18.27 -20.25 24.67
C SER A 448 -18.02 -19.22 25.79
N LEU A 449 -16.89 -18.53 25.77
CA LEU A 449 -16.69 -17.29 26.53
C LEU A 449 -17.45 -16.11 25.89
N THR A 450 -17.47 -16.09 24.57
CA THR A 450 -18.21 -15.15 23.70
C THR A 450 -19.36 -15.88 22.99
N ILE A 451 -20.17 -15.14 22.23
CA ILE A 451 -21.23 -15.68 21.38
C ILE A 451 -20.96 -15.41 19.90
N LYS A 452 -21.38 -16.35 19.04
CA LYS A 452 -21.39 -16.19 17.58
C LYS A 452 -22.56 -16.96 16.95
N PRO A 453 -22.94 -16.67 15.70
CA PRO A 453 -23.87 -17.52 14.97
C PRO A 453 -23.37 -18.97 14.90
N ASP A 454 -24.23 -19.96 15.13
CA ASP A 454 -23.90 -21.38 14.96
C ASP A 454 -24.31 -21.87 13.57
N ASP A 455 -23.47 -22.68 12.92
CA ASP A 455 -23.71 -23.24 11.59
C ASP A 455 -24.22 -22.19 10.56
N PHE A 456 -23.63 -21.00 10.57
CA PHE A 456 -24.04 -19.90 9.71
C PHE A 456 -23.34 -19.95 8.35
N TYR A 457 -24.03 -20.54 7.37
CA TYR A 457 -23.53 -20.71 6.01
C TYR A 457 -24.14 -19.70 5.03
N ILE A 458 -23.28 -19.16 4.15
CA ILE A 458 -23.67 -18.26 3.05
C ILE A 458 -23.18 -18.79 1.71
N ARG A 459 -23.70 -18.19 0.63
CA ARG A 459 -23.15 -18.28 -0.72
C ARG A 459 -22.91 -16.87 -1.24
N VAL A 460 -21.86 -16.72 -2.02
CA VAL A 460 -21.42 -15.42 -2.54
C VAL A 460 -21.35 -15.47 -4.06
N THR A 461 -21.86 -14.43 -4.71
CA THR A 461 -21.73 -14.25 -6.16
C THR A 461 -20.98 -12.95 -6.43
N PRO A 462 -19.87 -12.97 -7.18
CA PRO A 462 -19.18 -11.74 -7.55
C PRO A 462 -20.11 -10.75 -8.26
N ARG A 463 -20.09 -9.48 -7.84
CA ARG A 463 -20.91 -8.43 -8.46
C ARG A 463 -20.35 -8.06 -9.84
N LYS A 464 -21.22 -7.57 -10.74
CA LYS A 464 -20.87 -7.00 -12.07
C LYS A 464 -20.22 -7.96 -13.11
N ARG A 465 -20.50 -9.27 -13.05
CA ARG A 465 -19.90 -10.30 -13.96
C ARG A 465 -18.36 -10.32 -13.91
N LEU A 466 -17.77 -9.91 -12.80
CA LEU A 466 -16.33 -10.01 -12.54
C LEU A 466 -16.02 -11.48 -12.22
N ASP A 467 -15.08 -12.10 -12.93
CA ASP A 467 -14.55 -13.40 -12.51
C ASP A 467 -13.48 -13.20 -11.40
N ALA A 468 -12.97 -14.30 -10.83
CA ALA A 468 -11.96 -14.21 -9.76
C ALA A 468 -10.69 -13.44 -10.19
N THR A 469 -10.38 -13.42 -11.49
CA THR A 469 -9.28 -12.66 -12.09
C THR A 469 -9.59 -11.17 -12.17
N ASP A 470 -10.85 -10.79 -12.39
CA ASP A 470 -11.25 -9.39 -12.42
C ASP A 470 -11.36 -8.79 -11.02
N VAL A 471 -11.72 -9.60 -10.01
CA VAL A 471 -11.61 -9.22 -8.59
C VAL A 471 -10.14 -9.04 -8.19
N ASP A 472 -9.24 -9.91 -8.65
CA ASP A 472 -7.79 -9.78 -8.47
C ASP A 472 -7.25 -8.49 -9.11
N LYS A 473 -7.67 -8.17 -10.34
CA LYS A 473 -7.36 -6.88 -10.99
C LYS A 473 -7.93 -5.69 -10.22
N LEU A 474 -9.15 -5.77 -9.68
CA LEU A 474 -9.76 -4.68 -8.89
C LEU A 474 -8.96 -4.42 -7.59
N ILE A 475 -8.48 -5.49 -6.95
CA ILE A 475 -7.63 -5.45 -5.76
C ILE A 475 -6.26 -4.84 -6.08
N HIS A 476 -5.72 -5.11 -7.27
CA HIS A 476 -4.39 -4.65 -7.70
C HIS A 476 -4.36 -3.35 -8.51
N THR A 477 -5.52 -2.80 -8.93
CA THR A 477 -5.61 -1.55 -9.72
C THR A 477 -5.59 -0.28 -8.85
N GLY A 478 -5.52 -0.40 -7.53
CA GLY A 478 -5.49 0.71 -6.56
C GLY A 478 -4.15 1.46 -6.43
N ALA A 479 -3.37 1.61 -7.51
CA ALA A 479 -2.18 2.47 -7.49
C ALA A 479 -1.98 3.33 -8.74
N ASN A 480 -2.85 3.27 -9.77
CA ASN A 480 -2.80 4.20 -10.90
C ASN A 480 -4.15 4.20 -11.66
N GLY A 481 -4.96 5.25 -11.47
CA GLY A 481 -5.98 5.63 -12.46
C GLY A 481 -7.30 6.17 -11.90
N SER A 482 -7.42 7.49 -11.77
CA SER A 482 -8.25 8.31 -12.67
C SER A 482 -8.21 9.77 -12.19
N GLY A 483 -7.58 10.62 -12.99
CA GLY A 483 -7.40 12.04 -12.72
C GLY A 483 -6.75 12.73 -13.92
N THR A 484 -7.18 12.39 -15.13
CA THR A 484 -6.72 13.01 -16.36
C THR A 484 -7.80 13.93 -16.90
N ALA A 485 -7.88 15.12 -16.32
CA ALA A 485 -8.23 16.36 -17.00
C ALA A 485 -7.73 17.51 -16.09
N GLU A 486 -7.01 18.48 -16.67
CA GLU A 486 -6.47 19.69 -16.03
C GLU A 486 -5.11 19.58 -15.31
N LEU A 487 -4.04 19.30 -16.05
CA LEU A 487 -2.66 19.43 -15.55
C LEU A 487 -1.73 20.17 -16.53
N SER A 488 -2.25 21.19 -17.24
CA SER A 488 -1.42 22.04 -18.10
C SER A 488 -1.24 23.49 -17.63
N ASP A 489 -1.94 23.98 -16.60
CA ASP A 489 -1.89 25.42 -16.25
C ASP A 489 -1.52 25.75 -14.78
N ARG A 490 -1.28 24.78 -13.90
CA ARG A 490 -1.11 25.05 -12.46
C ARG A 490 0.32 25.26 -11.94
N THR A 491 1.35 25.28 -12.79
CA THR A 491 2.76 25.30 -12.33
C THR A 491 3.65 26.36 -12.98
N ARG A 492 3.08 27.50 -13.40
CA ARG A 492 3.87 28.71 -13.63
C ARG A 492 3.61 29.72 -12.53
N ALA A 493 4.43 29.67 -11.47
CA ALA A 493 4.60 30.78 -10.55
C ALA A 493 5.98 31.41 -10.74
N HIS A 494 5.99 32.73 -10.62
CA HIS A 494 7.02 33.67 -11.06
C HIS A 494 8.39 33.49 -10.42
N THR A 495 9.44 33.42 -11.25
CA THR A 495 10.80 33.74 -10.83
C THR A 495 10.94 35.26 -10.74
N ASN A 496 10.69 35.83 -9.56
CA ASN A 496 11.22 37.15 -9.21
C ASN A 496 12.18 36.97 -8.03
N GLY A 497 13.45 37.31 -8.26
CA GLY A 497 14.46 37.31 -7.22
C GLY A 497 14.11 38.28 -6.10
N PHE A 498 14.21 37.82 -4.86
CA PHE A 498 14.19 38.68 -3.69
C PHE A 498 15.41 38.43 -2.83
N ALA A 499 16.13 39.53 -2.57
CA ALA A 499 17.18 39.60 -1.58
C ALA A 499 16.57 39.45 -0.18
N SER A 500 17.17 38.59 0.65
CA SER A 500 16.73 38.36 2.03
C SER A 500 17.07 39.56 2.92
N PRO A 501 16.11 40.09 3.71
CA PRO A 501 16.42 40.94 4.86
C PRO A 501 16.82 40.07 6.06
N THR A 502 17.75 40.58 6.87
CA THR A 502 18.20 39.97 8.12
C THR A 502 17.05 39.87 9.13
N PRO A 503 16.74 38.69 9.72
CA PRO A 503 15.65 38.57 10.68
C PRO A 503 16.03 39.08 12.08
N SER A 504 15.07 39.74 12.75
CA SER A 504 15.11 40.08 14.18
C SER A 504 15.10 38.81 15.05
N ALA A 505 15.66 38.90 16.27
CA ALA A 505 15.69 37.78 17.21
C ALA A 505 14.27 37.23 17.52
N PRO A 506 14.08 35.90 17.58
CA PRO A 506 12.76 35.28 17.70
C PRO A 506 12.13 35.47 19.10
N LYS A 507 10.80 35.70 19.15
CA LYS A 507 10.01 35.93 20.38
C LYS A 507 9.78 34.60 21.13
N PRO A 508 9.97 34.48 22.46
CA PRO A 508 9.74 33.22 23.19
C PRO A 508 8.25 32.80 23.17
N MET A 509 7.97 31.49 23.16
CA MET A 509 6.62 30.91 23.26
C MET A 509 6.68 29.56 23.99
N THR A 510 5.66 29.23 24.79
CA THR A 510 5.57 27.91 25.44
C THR A 510 4.32 27.16 24.99
N ILE A 511 4.45 25.86 24.71
CA ILE A 511 3.36 24.99 24.30
C ILE A 511 3.32 23.82 25.29
N LEU A 512 2.24 23.74 26.06
CA LEU A 512 2.01 22.71 27.07
C LEU A 512 1.02 21.68 26.54
N TYR A 513 1.33 20.39 26.68
CA TYR A 513 0.42 19.34 26.22
C TYR A 513 0.06 18.30 27.30
N GLY A 514 -1.21 17.89 27.29
CA GLY A 514 -1.74 16.76 28.05
C GLY A 514 -2.25 15.69 27.09
N SER A 515 -1.62 14.52 27.07
CA SER A 515 -1.87 13.49 26.06
C SER A 515 -1.58 12.09 26.60
N ASN A 516 -2.58 11.19 26.58
CA ASN A 516 -2.31 9.75 26.83
C ASN A 516 -1.98 9.00 25.54
N THR A 517 -2.54 9.42 24.41
CA THR A 517 -2.48 8.71 23.12
C THR A 517 -1.62 9.43 22.07
N GLY A 518 -0.83 10.42 22.46
CA GLY A 518 0.09 11.16 21.56
C GLY A 518 -0.55 12.23 20.67
N THR A 519 -1.87 12.26 20.47
CA THR A 519 -2.54 13.23 19.58
C THR A 519 -2.29 14.69 19.95
N CYS A 520 -2.52 15.08 21.21
CA CYS A 520 -2.26 16.45 21.66
C CYS A 520 -0.75 16.80 21.66
N GLN A 521 0.12 15.80 21.79
CA GLN A 521 1.56 15.97 21.66
C GLN A 521 1.97 16.26 20.20
N ALA A 522 1.39 15.54 19.23
CA ALA A 522 1.61 15.78 17.81
C ALA A 522 1.12 17.17 17.40
N PHE A 523 -0.06 17.58 17.87
CA PHE A 523 -0.57 18.95 17.68
C PHE A 523 0.35 20.00 18.29
N ALA A 524 0.89 19.75 19.49
CA ALA A 524 1.87 20.64 20.11
C ALA A 524 3.17 20.76 19.30
N GLN A 525 3.65 19.65 18.72
CA GLN A 525 4.79 19.67 17.80
C GLN A 525 4.46 20.44 16.51
N GLN A 526 3.25 20.29 15.95
CA GLN A 526 2.81 21.06 14.78
C GLN A 526 2.76 22.57 15.06
N VAL A 527 2.19 23.00 16.19
CA VAL A 527 2.23 24.42 16.62
C VAL A 527 3.67 24.89 16.75
N SER A 528 4.57 24.07 17.30
CA SER A 528 5.99 24.41 17.42
C SER A 528 6.65 24.63 16.07
N CYS A 529 6.42 23.76 15.09
CA CYS A 529 6.96 23.94 13.74
C CYS A 529 6.43 25.22 13.07
N GLN A 530 5.12 25.47 13.20
CA GLN A 530 4.47 26.65 12.60
C GLN A 530 4.86 27.97 13.31
N ALA A 531 5.09 27.94 14.62
CA ALA A 531 5.52 29.09 15.41
C ALA A 531 6.95 29.53 15.07
N ALA A 532 7.85 28.57 14.83
CA ALA A 532 9.23 28.85 14.41
C ALA A 532 9.28 29.62 13.07
N ALA A 533 8.41 29.26 12.11
CA ALA A 533 8.26 29.97 10.85
C ALA A 533 7.66 31.38 11.01
N ARG A 534 6.92 31.64 12.10
CA ARG A 534 6.25 32.92 12.40
C ARG A 534 7.04 33.80 13.38
N GLY A 535 8.34 33.58 13.49
CA GLY A 535 9.25 34.42 14.30
C GLY A 535 9.22 34.14 15.81
N PHE A 536 8.69 33.00 16.24
CA PHE A 536 8.74 32.57 17.64
C PHE A 536 9.85 31.54 17.89
N ASN A 537 10.30 31.42 19.15
CA ASN A 537 11.16 30.36 19.66
C ASN A 537 10.34 29.47 20.61
N PRO A 538 9.61 28.47 20.08
CA PRO A 538 8.68 27.66 20.86
C PRO A 538 9.38 26.60 21.70
N ARG A 539 8.90 26.42 22.94
CA ARG A 539 9.29 25.32 23.83
C ARG A 539 8.09 24.42 24.09
N VAL A 540 8.18 23.15 23.68
CA VAL A 540 7.15 22.12 23.91
C VAL A 540 7.46 21.35 25.18
N VAL A 541 6.51 21.28 26.12
CA VAL A 541 6.66 20.57 27.40
C VAL A 541 5.33 19.90 27.77
N ASP A 542 5.35 18.78 28.51
CA ASP A 542 4.13 18.25 29.12
C ASP A 542 3.58 19.18 30.22
N MET A 543 2.28 19.09 30.48
CA MET A 543 1.61 19.97 31.45
C MET A 543 2.12 19.77 32.88
N ASP A 544 2.36 18.53 33.32
CA ASP A 544 2.84 18.24 34.69
C ASP A 544 4.20 18.90 34.99
N SER A 545 5.10 18.97 34.00
CA SER A 545 6.38 19.66 34.12
C SER A 545 6.27 21.19 34.28
N ALA A 546 5.10 21.77 34.02
CA ALA A 546 4.81 23.20 34.20
C ALA A 546 4.03 23.52 35.48
N THR A 547 3.85 22.53 36.38
CA THR A 547 3.23 22.74 37.70
C THR A 547 4.01 23.80 38.49
N ASP A 548 3.33 24.88 38.90
CA ASP A 548 3.93 26.05 39.58
C ASP A 548 4.98 26.83 38.76
N ALA A 549 5.11 26.54 37.46
CA ALA A 549 6.16 27.09 36.60
C ALA A 549 5.62 27.60 35.26
N ILE A 550 4.35 28.03 35.19
CA ILE A 550 3.78 28.62 33.98
C ILE A 550 4.49 29.94 33.65
N PRO A 551 4.97 30.15 32.42
CA PRO A 551 5.62 31.39 32.05
C PRO A 551 4.70 32.61 32.15
N ARG A 552 5.24 33.70 32.72
CA ARG A 552 4.59 35.00 32.83
C ARG A 552 5.02 36.00 31.75
N SER A 553 6.12 35.74 31.06
CA SER A 553 6.75 36.70 30.14
C SER A 553 6.32 36.55 28.68
N HIS A 554 5.61 35.48 28.33
CA HIS A 554 5.31 35.14 26.93
C HIS A 554 4.06 34.25 26.81
N PRO A 555 3.42 34.18 25.63
CA PRO A 555 2.20 33.42 25.43
C PRO A 555 2.41 31.91 25.63
N THR A 556 1.42 31.29 26.27
CA THR A 556 1.34 29.84 26.49
C THR A 556 0.15 29.25 25.73
N VAL A 557 0.35 28.12 25.03
CA VAL A 557 -0.73 27.35 24.40
C VAL A 557 -0.90 26.03 25.15
N PHE A 558 -2.11 25.73 25.61
CA PHE A 558 -2.45 24.46 26.23
C PHE A 558 -3.17 23.56 25.24
N ILE A 559 -2.63 22.38 24.97
CA ILE A 559 -3.28 21.38 24.10
C ILE A 559 -3.53 20.13 24.91
N THR A 560 -4.77 19.88 25.30
CA THR A 560 -5.09 18.77 26.20
C THR A 560 -6.34 18.02 25.78
N SER A 561 -6.46 16.78 26.25
CA SER A 561 -7.58 15.90 25.96
C SER A 561 -8.37 15.59 27.23
N SER A 562 -9.59 15.10 27.08
CA SER A 562 -10.35 14.49 28.19
C SER A 562 -10.43 12.99 28.01
N TYR A 563 -10.01 12.23 29.01
CA TYR A 563 -10.21 10.78 29.05
C TYR A 563 -11.25 10.46 30.10
N GLU A 564 -12.49 10.20 29.65
CA GLU A 564 -13.62 9.89 30.54
C GLU A 564 -13.84 10.96 31.62
N GLY A 565 -13.51 12.21 31.27
CA GLY A 565 -13.62 13.36 32.15
C GLY A 565 -12.48 13.53 33.14
N LEU A 566 -11.44 12.70 33.09
CA LEU A 566 -10.21 12.85 33.86
C LEU A 566 -9.09 13.42 32.99
N PRO A 567 -8.13 14.16 33.59
CA PRO A 567 -7.00 14.68 32.86
C PRO A 567 -6.11 13.55 32.34
N PRO A 568 -5.38 13.78 31.24
CA PRO A 568 -4.28 12.91 30.82
C PRO A 568 -3.28 12.70 31.95
N GLU A 569 -2.60 11.55 31.98
CA GLU A 569 -1.68 11.20 33.07
C GLU A 569 -0.57 12.25 33.23
N ASN A 570 -0.03 12.77 32.13
CA ASN A 570 0.98 13.83 32.09
C ASN A 570 0.42 15.27 32.24
N ALA A 571 -0.84 15.38 32.67
CA ALA A 571 -1.49 16.64 33.02
C ALA A 571 -2.26 16.54 34.36
N ALA A 572 -2.21 15.38 35.03
CA ALA A 572 -3.01 15.12 36.22
C ALA A 572 -2.52 15.96 37.41
N ARG A 573 -1.20 16.04 37.62
CA ARG A 573 -0.61 16.85 38.70
C ARG A 573 -0.83 18.32 38.45
N PHE A 574 -0.73 18.74 37.18
CA PHE A 574 -1.01 20.12 36.80
C PHE A 574 -2.46 20.52 37.08
N VAL A 575 -3.43 19.68 36.70
CA VAL A 575 -4.85 19.98 36.93
C VAL A 575 -5.19 19.97 38.42
N GLU A 576 -4.63 19.04 39.21
CA GLU A 576 -4.81 19.02 40.66
C GLU A 576 -4.23 20.27 41.33
N TRP A 577 -3.03 20.70 40.93
CA TRP A 577 -2.43 21.96 41.38
C TRP A 577 -3.28 23.16 40.99
N LEU A 578 -3.75 23.23 39.74
CA LEU A 578 -4.60 24.33 39.28
C LEU A 578 -5.93 24.40 40.04
N GLN A 579 -6.45 23.26 40.52
CA GLN A 579 -7.64 23.20 41.37
C GLN A 579 -7.39 23.60 42.83
N SER A 580 -6.15 23.49 43.32
CA SER A 580 -5.79 23.81 44.71
C SER A 580 -5.35 25.26 44.91
N LEU A 581 -5.17 26.02 43.83
CA LEU A 581 -4.85 27.44 43.90
C LEU A 581 -5.99 28.24 44.56
N GLU A 582 -5.62 29.23 45.37
CA GLU A 582 -6.54 30.19 45.98
C GLU A 582 -6.19 31.60 45.51
N GLY A 583 -7.20 32.42 45.20
CA GLY A 583 -7.02 33.81 44.73
C GLY A 583 -6.51 33.96 43.29
N GLU A 584 -6.16 35.19 42.91
CA GLU A 584 -5.65 35.56 41.58
C GLU A 584 -4.13 35.42 41.50
N THR A 585 -3.62 34.19 41.47
CA THR A 585 -2.17 33.90 41.49
C THR A 585 -1.51 33.95 40.10
N LEU A 586 -2.28 33.97 39.01
CA LEU A 586 -1.84 33.86 37.62
C LEU A 586 -2.05 35.13 36.77
N THR A 587 -2.12 36.32 37.39
CA THR A 587 -2.44 37.61 36.75
C THR A 587 -1.63 37.99 35.51
N ASP A 588 -0.37 37.53 35.40
CA ASP A 588 0.53 37.85 34.28
C ASP A 588 0.58 36.75 33.20
N VAL A 589 -0.19 35.66 33.36
CA VAL A 589 -0.17 34.54 32.43
C VAL A 589 -1.08 34.85 31.24
N GLN A 590 -0.54 34.75 30.03
CA GLN A 590 -1.31 34.83 28.78
C GLN A 590 -1.49 33.44 28.17
N TYR A 591 -2.74 33.03 27.93
CA TYR A 591 -3.02 31.67 27.47
C TYR A 591 -4.10 31.53 26.39
N THR A 592 -4.11 30.37 25.74
CA THR A 592 -5.27 29.80 25.04
C THR A 592 -5.26 28.28 25.18
N VAL A 593 -6.41 27.64 24.93
CA VAL A 593 -6.60 26.19 25.07
C VAL A 593 -7.13 25.60 23.76
N PHE A 594 -6.57 24.47 23.35
CA PHE A 594 -7.16 23.57 22.35
C PHE A 594 -7.49 22.23 22.98
N GLY A 595 -8.76 21.83 22.88
CA GLY A 595 -9.31 20.65 23.53
C GLY A 595 -9.64 19.52 22.56
N CYS A 596 -9.04 18.34 22.76
CA CYS A 596 -9.47 17.13 22.07
C CYS A 596 -10.47 16.33 22.92
N GLY A 597 -11.57 15.90 22.33
CA GLY A 597 -12.59 15.07 22.99
C GLY A 597 -13.22 14.08 22.03
N HIS A 598 -14.10 13.23 22.54
CA HIS A 598 -14.85 12.28 21.72
C HIS A 598 -16.31 12.24 22.18
N LYS A 599 -17.26 12.54 21.30
CA LYS A 599 -18.67 12.78 21.67
C LYS A 599 -19.38 11.57 22.29
N ASP A 600 -18.95 10.35 21.99
CA ASP A 600 -19.44 9.12 22.65
C ASP A 600 -19.34 9.16 24.18
N TRP A 601 -18.46 9.99 24.75
CA TRP A 601 -18.41 10.28 26.19
C TRP A 601 -19.16 11.56 26.53
N SER A 602 -20.44 11.62 26.16
CA SER A 602 -21.30 12.82 26.19
C SER A 602 -21.27 13.58 27.52
N ARG A 603 -21.30 12.87 28.67
CA ARG A 603 -21.27 13.48 30.02
C ARG A 603 -19.94 14.16 30.36
N THR A 604 -18.87 13.78 29.69
CA THR A 604 -17.49 14.24 29.98
C THR A 604 -16.82 14.90 28.78
N PHE A 605 -17.60 15.23 27.74
CA PHE A 605 -17.11 15.75 26.49
C PHE A 605 -16.39 17.10 26.67
N HIS A 606 -15.09 17.11 26.36
CA HIS A 606 -14.14 18.22 26.59
C HIS A 606 -14.05 18.70 28.05
N ARG A 607 -14.42 17.89 29.05
CA ARG A 607 -14.45 18.30 30.46
C ARG A 607 -13.13 18.93 30.93
N ILE A 608 -11.98 18.32 30.61
CA ILE A 608 -10.67 18.76 31.09
C ILE A 608 -10.16 20.01 30.37
N PRO A 609 -10.17 20.11 29.04
CA PRO A 609 -9.88 21.38 28.37
C PRO A 609 -10.75 22.54 28.87
N LYS A 610 -12.06 22.30 29.08
CA LYS A 610 -12.98 23.29 29.66
C LYS A 610 -12.60 23.66 31.09
N LEU A 611 -12.28 22.66 31.92
CA LEU A 611 -11.87 22.88 33.31
C LEU A 611 -10.55 23.68 33.40
N VAL A 612 -9.57 23.36 32.56
CA VAL A 612 -8.28 24.07 32.51
C VAL A 612 -8.51 25.53 32.11
N ASP A 613 -9.30 25.76 31.08
CA ASP A 613 -9.67 27.11 30.63
C ASP A 613 -10.42 27.92 31.71
N GLU A 614 -11.42 27.31 32.36
CA GLU A 614 -12.18 27.93 33.45
C GLU A 614 -11.30 28.30 34.65
N LEU A 615 -10.42 27.38 35.09
CA LEU A 615 -9.56 27.60 36.25
C LEU A 615 -8.44 28.62 35.96
N LEU A 616 -7.81 28.57 34.78
CA LEU A 616 -6.83 29.58 34.38
C LEU A 616 -7.44 30.98 34.42
N SER A 617 -8.65 31.14 33.85
CA SER A 617 -9.37 32.41 33.90
C SER A 617 -9.73 32.83 35.33
N ARG A 618 -10.16 31.89 36.19
CA ARG A 618 -10.55 32.17 37.58
C ARG A 618 -9.37 32.64 38.43
N HIS A 619 -8.17 32.14 38.16
CA HIS A 619 -6.95 32.53 38.87
C HIS A 619 -6.23 33.74 38.27
N GLY A 620 -6.89 34.51 37.40
CA GLY A 620 -6.40 35.79 36.89
C GLY A 620 -5.62 35.73 35.58
N ALA A 621 -5.43 34.54 34.96
CA ALA A 621 -4.76 34.46 33.67
C ALA A 621 -5.63 35.06 32.55
N LYS A 622 -4.99 35.73 31.59
CA LYS A 622 -5.67 36.41 30.48
C LYS A 622 -5.69 35.54 29.22
N ARG A 623 -6.89 35.22 28.74
CA ARG A 623 -7.08 34.53 27.46
C ARG A 623 -6.81 35.47 26.29
N TYR A 624 -5.92 35.11 25.37
CA TYR A 624 -5.63 35.93 24.17
C TYR A 624 -6.29 35.43 22.89
N ALA A 625 -6.70 34.16 22.81
CA ALA A 625 -7.44 33.60 21.67
C ALA A 625 -8.60 32.71 22.16
N PRO A 626 -9.73 32.60 21.42
CA PRO A 626 -10.81 31.69 21.76
C PRO A 626 -10.35 30.24 21.90
N VAL A 627 -11.02 29.48 22.78
CA VAL A 627 -10.74 28.05 22.97
C VAL A 627 -11.18 27.27 21.74
N GLY A 628 -10.32 26.38 21.26
CA GLY A 628 -10.63 25.46 20.16
C GLY A 628 -11.01 24.07 20.67
N PHE A 629 -11.84 23.37 19.91
CA PHE A 629 -12.30 22.03 20.26
C PHE A 629 -12.34 21.13 19.03
N ALA A 630 -11.87 19.89 19.18
CA ALA A 630 -11.99 18.85 18.17
C ALA A 630 -12.70 17.60 18.71
N ASP A 631 -13.47 16.94 17.85
CA ASP A 631 -14.23 15.72 18.12
C ASP A 631 -13.65 14.53 17.35
N ALA A 632 -13.00 13.64 18.09
CA ALA A 632 -12.38 12.42 17.57
C ALA A 632 -13.38 11.49 16.88
N ALA A 633 -14.67 11.55 17.24
CA ALA A 633 -15.69 10.71 16.63
C ALA A 633 -15.94 11.03 15.15
N LYS A 634 -15.63 12.26 14.71
CA LYS A 634 -15.82 12.69 13.31
C LYS A 634 -14.70 12.23 12.38
N GLY A 635 -13.60 11.70 12.94
CA GLY A 635 -12.41 11.34 12.15
C GLY A 635 -11.73 12.53 11.45
N ASN A 636 -11.97 13.77 11.92
CA ASN A 636 -11.39 15.00 11.35
C ASN A 636 -10.73 15.88 12.43
N LEU A 637 -10.04 15.26 13.39
CA LEU A 637 -9.33 16.00 14.45
C LEU A 637 -8.32 16.99 13.87
N GLN A 638 -7.64 16.60 12.80
CA GLN A 638 -6.63 17.42 12.13
C GLN A 638 -7.25 18.68 11.52
N GLY A 639 -8.34 18.54 10.74
CA GLY A 639 -8.99 19.69 10.12
C GLY A 639 -9.59 20.66 11.14
N GLU A 640 -10.25 20.16 12.19
CA GLU A 640 -10.79 21.04 13.26
C GLU A 640 -9.67 21.75 14.05
N PHE A 641 -8.48 21.15 14.12
CA PHE A 641 -7.30 21.78 14.69
C PHE A 641 -6.71 22.85 13.79
N GLU A 642 -6.58 22.58 12.49
CA GLU A 642 -6.12 23.55 11.47
C GLU A 642 -7.06 24.75 11.39
N ASP A 643 -8.38 24.53 11.37
CA ASP A 643 -9.39 25.59 11.38
C ASP A 643 -9.20 26.53 12.59
N TRP A 644 -8.90 25.97 13.77
CA TRP A 644 -8.64 26.78 14.97
C TRP A 644 -7.31 27.53 14.91
N LEU A 645 -6.26 26.92 14.34
CA LEU A 645 -4.97 27.59 14.15
C LEU A 645 -5.15 28.85 13.31
N ASP A 646 -5.84 28.73 12.17
CA ASP A 646 -5.99 29.79 11.19
C ASP A 646 -7.03 30.84 11.59
N ALA A 647 -8.17 30.42 12.15
CA ALA A 647 -9.25 31.34 12.52
C ALA A 647 -9.05 32.01 13.88
N SER A 648 -8.24 31.42 14.77
CA SER A 648 -8.15 31.86 16.17
C SER A 648 -6.72 32.04 16.67
N LEU A 649 -5.85 31.04 16.59
CA LEU A 649 -4.52 31.12 17.23
C LEU A 649 -3.65 32.21 16.61
N TRP A 650 -3.36 32.09 15.31
CA TRP A 650 -2.39 32.97 14.63
C TRP A 650 -2.84 34.43 14.53
N PRO A 651 -4.12 34.74 14.18
CA PRO A 651 -4.58 36.13 14.11
C PRO A 651 -4.49 36.90 15.43
N ASN A 652 -4.46 36.20 16.58
CA ASN A 652 -4.37 36.84 17.90
C ASN A 652 -2.92 36.93 18.43
N LEU A 653 -1.94 36.31 17.78
CA LEU A 653 -0.53 36.32 18.17
C LEU A 653 0.37 37.19 17.28
N VAL A 654 -0.04 37.43 16.03
CA VAL A 654 0.71 38.23 15.05
C VAL A 654 -0.11 39.48 14.69
N SER A 655 0.49 40.66 14.79
CA SER A 655 -0.21 41.91 14.43
C SER A 655 -0.24 42.09 12.91
N ALA A 656 -1.27 42.76 12.37
CA ALA A 656 -1.37 43.08 10.94
C ALA A 656 -0.19 43.95 10.39
N ALA A 657 0.67 44.49 11.26
CA ALA A 657 1.89 45.22 10.89
C ALA A 657 3.17 44.35 10.92
N ASP A 658 3.15 43.22 11.65
CA ASP A 658 4.12 42.12 11.50
C ASP A 658 3.76 41.25 10.27
N ASP A 659 2.60 41.50 9.67
CA ASP A 659 2.06 40.80 8.51
C ASP A 659 2.43 41.52 7.21
N LEU A 660 3.73 41.49 6.86
CA LEU A 660 4.18 41.76 5.49
C LEU A 660 5.29 40.77 5.12
N SER A 661 4.96 39.88 4.17
CA SER A 661 5.84 39.11 3.28
C SER A 661 6.59 37.86 3.78
N ALA A 662 6.06 37.09 4.73
CA ALA A 662 6.64 35.77 5.05
C ALA A 662 5.65 34.67 5.45
N VAL A 663 4.39 34.75 5.03
CA VAL A 663 3.61 33.53 4.79
C VAL A 663 3.91 33.11 3.34
N GLU A 664 5.16 32.74 3.08
CA GLU A 664 5.37 31.70 2.08
C GLU A 664 4.66 30.48 2.66
N ASP A 665 3.58 30.13 1.96
CA ASP A 665 2.90 28.85 2.01
C ASP A 665 3.82 27.79 2.63
N SER A 666 3.44 27.20 3.77
CA SER A 666 4.12 25.99 4.25
C SER A 666 3.73 24.80 3.37
N GLY A 667 3.72 25.01 2.06
CA GLY A 667 3.89 24.01 1.05
C GLY A 667 5.35 23.60 1.04
N ILE A 668 5.58 22.33 0.75
CA ILE A 668 6.90 21.90 0.32
C ILE A 668 7.19 22.73 -0.94
N VAL A 669 8.28 23.50 -0.94
CA VAL A 669 8.82 24.04 -2.20
C VAL A 669 9.36 22.84 -2.97
N VAL A 670 8.49 22.23 -3.76
CA VAL A 670 8.84 21.07 -4.59
C VAL A 670 9.48 21.60 -5.87
N GLU A 671 10.80 21.59 -5.91
CA GLU A 671 11.52 21.78 -7.17
C GLU A 671 11.54 20.46 -7.94
N LEU A 672 10.57 20.27 -8.85
CA LEU A 672 10.53 19.13 -9.75
C LEU A 672 11.42 19.40 -10.95
N SER A 673 12.59 18.77 -11.00
CA SER A 673 13.43 18.77 -12.20
C SER A 673 13.25 17.49 -12.99
N ALA A 674 12.31 17.51 -13.95
CA ALA A 674 12.10 16.38 -14.86
C ALA A 674 13.33 16.08 -15.75
N ASN A 675 14.23 17.06 -15.93
CA ASN A 675 15.40 16.96 -16.80
C ASN A 675 16.75 16.92 -16.06
N ALA A 676 16.79 17.01 -14.72
CA ALA A 676 18.04 17.01 -13.95
C ALA A 676 18.99 15.88 -14.37
N ARG A 677 18.46 14.66 -14.47
CA ARG A 677 19.21 13.47 -14.90
C ARG A 677 19.85 13.64 -16.29
N ALA A 678 19.06 14.12 -17.26
CA ALA A 678 19.53 14.33 -18.62
C ALA A 678 20.64 15.39 -18.64
N SER A 679 20.46 16.49 -17.91
CA SER A 679 21.46 17.55 -17.74
C SER A 679 22.74 17.05 -17.08
N THR A 680 22.66 16.25 -16.00
CA THR A 680 23.83 15.65 -15.34
C THR A 680 24.62 14.76 -16.30
N LEU A 681 23.91 13.93 -17.07
CA LEU A 681 24.51 13.05 -18.09
C LEU A 681 24.90 13.79 -19.38
N ARG A 682 24.60 15.10 -19.48
CA ARG A 682 24.86 15.96 -20.64
C ARG A 682 24.16 15.47 -21.92
N HIS A 683 22.95 14.92 -21.78
CA HIS A 683 22.09 14.54 -22.89
C HIS A 683 21.02 15.59 -23.14
N ASP A 684 20.89 15.98 -24.41
CA ASP A 684 19.83 16.89 -24.88
C ASP A 684 18.55 16.07 -25.19
N VAL A 685 17.79 15.73 -24.15
CA VAL A 685 16.50 15.01 -24.24
C VAL A 685 15.44 15.76 -23.45
N GLY A 686 14.19 15.62 -23.88
CA GLY A 686 13.02 16.17 -23.18
C GLY A 686 12.04 15.08 -22.78
N VAL A 687 11.00 15.47 -22.04
CA VAL A 687 9.94 14.55 -21.62
C VAL A 687 8.98 14.31 -22.79
N ALA A 688 8.85 13.04 -23.18
CA ALA A 688 7.87 12.55 -24.15
C ALA A 688 6.94 11.54 -23.46
N ARG A 689 5.72 11.36 -23.98
CA ARG A 689 4.69 10.50 -23.36
C ARG A 689 4.36 9.30 -24.24
N VAL A 690 4.29 8.11 -23.64
CA VAL A 690 3.89 6.88 -24.32
C VAL A 690 2.37 6.87 -24.48
N LEU A 691 1.90 6.74 -25.72
CA LEU A 691 0.47 6.69 -26.06
C LEU A 691 -0.04 5.26 -26.25
N ASP A 692 0.77 4.40 -26.85
CA ASP A 692 0.51 2.97 -26.99
C ASP A 692 1.82 2.20 -27.06
N ASN A 693 1.81 0.95 -26.62
CA ASN A 693 2.97 0.06 -26.68
C ASN A 693 2.51 -1.40 -26.82
N ARG A 694 2.73 -1.99 -27.99
CA ARG A 694 2.15 -3.30 -28.35
C ARG A 694 3.14 -4.22 -29.05
N LEU A 695 3.02 -5.51 -28.75
CA LEU A 695 3.80 -6.57 -29.39
C LEU A 695 3.28 -6.84 -30.81
N LEU A 696 4.17 -6.88 -31.79
CA LEU A 696 3.84 -7.12 -33.20
C LEU A 696 4.02 -8.59 -33.62
N THR A 697 4.88 -9.33 -32.93
CA THR A 697 5.23 -10.72 -33.26
C THR A 697 4.35 -11.71 -32.50
N GLN A 698 4.01 -12.83 -33.12
CA GLN A 698 3.28 -13.91 -32.44
C GLN A 698 4.17 -14.68 -31.44
N PRO A 699 3.59 -15.42 -30.48
CA PRO A 699 4.34 -16.26 -29.55
C PRO A 699 5.32 -17.19 -30.25
N GLY A 700 6.55 -17.30 -29.74
CA GLY A 700 7.61 -18.14 -30.29
C GLY A 700 8.58 -17.43 -31.24
N GLU A 701 8.21 -16.26 -31.77
CA GLU A 701 9.15 -15.37 -32.48
C GLU A 701 9.79 -14.35 -31.53
N PRO A 702 11.01 -13.85 -31.82
CA PRO A 702 11.63 -12.81 -31.00
C PRO A 702 10.76 -11.57 -30.92
N ALA A 703 10.55 -11.07 -29.71
CA ALA A 703 9.67 -9.95 -29.47
C ALA A 703 10.11 -8.68 -30.22
N LYS A 704 9.22 -8.17 -31.09
CA LYS A 704 9.33 -6.86 -31.72
C LYS A 704 8.06 -6.08 -31.43
N TRP A 705 8.25 -4.83 -31.04
CA TRP A 705 7.21 -3.96 -30.50
C TRP A 705 7.04 -2.74 -31.38
N HIS A 706 5.83 -2.19 -31.31
CA HIS A 706 5.49 -0.87 -31.77
C HIS A 706 5.17 0.00 -30.57
N MET A 707 5.65 1.24 -30.58
CA MET A 707 5.31 2.23 -29.58
C MET A 707 4.93 3.55 -30.25
N ASP A 708 3.77 4.08 -29.88
CA ASP A 708 3.31 5.43 -30.24
C ASP A 708 3.67 6.41 -29.12
N ILE A 709 4.22 7.57 -29.50
CA ILE A 709 4.83 8.53 -28.59
C ILE A 709 4.36 9.93 -28.95
N GLU A 710 3.88 10.66 -27.96
CA GLU A 710 3.64 12.09 -28.03
C GLU A 710 4.96 12.83 -27.80
N LEU A 711 5.36 13.61 -28.80
CA LEU A 711 6.60 14.36 -28.79
C LEU A 711 6.48 15.62 -27.90
N PRO A 712 7.60 16.13 -27.35
CA PRO A 712 7.62 17.45 -26.73
C PRO A 712 7.11 18.52 -27.71
N SER A 713 6.39 19.53 -27.23
CA SER A 713 5.71 20.53 -28.08
C SER A 713 6.64 21.33 -29.01
N THR A 714 7.94 21.33 -28.76
CA THR A 714 8.96 22.00 -29.59
C THR A 714 9.64 21.07 -30.60
N ALA A 715 9.36 19.77 -30.55
CA ALA A 715 10.02 18.78 -31.39
C ALA A 715 9.24 18.58 -32.69
N THR A 716 9.94 18.72 -33.81
CA THR A 716 9.46 18.37 -35.16
C THR A 716 10.32 17.26 -35.72
N TYR A 717 9.75 16.41 -36.58
CA TYR A 717 10.49 15.35 -37.24
C TYR A 717 10.07 15.19 -38.70
N GLU A 718 10.96 14.61 -39.49
CA GLU A 718 10.66 14.14 -40.84
C GLU A 718 10.75 12.62 -40.93
N CYS A 719 10.09 12.05 -41.94
CA CYS A 719 10.26 10.64 -42.29
C CYS A 719 11.74 10.34 -42.56
N GLY A 720 12.28 9.36 -41.83
CA GLY A 720 13.69 8.96 -41.90
C GLY A 720 14.56 9.50 -40.76
N ASP A 721 14.02 10.35 -39.88
CA ASP A 721 14.70 10.77 -38.65
C ASP A 721 14.67 9.67 -37.57
N TYR A 722 15.44 9.88 -36.50
CA TYR A 722 15.55 8.97 -35.37
C TYR A 722 14.95 9.57 -34.10
N LEU A 723 14.43 8.71 -33.24
CA LEU A 723 14.14 9.03 -31.85
C LEU A 723 15.28 8.52 -30.96
N ALA A 724 15.97 9.44 -30.27
CA ALA A 724 16.95 9.10 -29.25
C ALA A 724 16.25 8.98 -27.89
N VAL A 725 16.35 7.83 -27.23
CA VAL A 725 15.72 7.56 -25.93
C VAL A 725 16.80 7.31 -24.87
N LEU A 726 16.71 8.01 -23.73
CA LEU A 726 17.52 7.77 -22.56
C LEU A 726 16.86 6.67 -21.68
N PRO A 727 17.43 5.45 -21.60
CA PRO A 727 16.75 4.32 -20.95
C PRO A 727 16.94 4.30 -19.43
N LEU A 728 16.37 3.31 -18.74
CA LEU A 728 16.73 2.95 -17.36
C LEU A 728 17.25 1.51 -17.32
N ASN A 729 18.19 1.21 -16.41
CA ASN A 729 18.66 -0.16 -16.20
C ASN A 729 17.59 -1.04 -15.56
N SER A 730 17.60 -2.33 -15.91
CA SER A 730 16.71 -3.34 -15.32
C SER A 730 16.99 -3.50 -13.83
N GLU A 731 15.92 -3.61 -13.04
CA GLU A 731 16.02 -3.88 -11.61
C GLU A 731 16.77 -5.18 -11.33
N LYS A 732 16.67 -6.18 -12.20
CA LYS A 732 17.29 -7.50 -12.03
C LYS A 732 18.81 -7.45 -11.92
N ILE A 733 19.48 -6.65 -12.77
CA ILE A 733 20.93 -6.50 -12.69
C ILE A 733 21.35 -5.67 -11.46
N ILE A 734 20.54 -4.68 -11.08
CA ILE A 734 20.78 -3.87 -9.89
C ILE A 734 20.71 -4.73 -8.63
N ARG A 735 19.71 -5.63 -8.52
CA ARG A 735 19.59 -6.60 -7.42
C ARG A 735 20.89 -7.40 -7.24
N ARG A 736 21.46 -7.90 -8.35
CA ARG A 736 22.70 -8.70 -8.35
C ARG A 736 23.90 -7.87 -7.90
N ILE A 737 24.03 -6.63 -8.37
CA ILE A 737 25.12 -5.72 -7.98
C ILE A 737 25.02 -5.37 -6.50
N MET A 738 23.85 -4.95 -6.02
CA MET A 738 23.67 -4.60 -4.60
C MET A 738 23.93 -5.79 -3.68
N ALA A 739 23.49 -6.99 -4.06
CA ALA A 739 23.79 -8.22 -3.32
C ALA A 739 25.30 -8.52 -3.29
N HIS A 740 26.02 -8.36 -4.40
CA HIS A 740 27.46 -8.57 -4.46
C HIS A 740 28.25 -7.63 -3.53
N PHE A 741 27.83 -6.36 -3.43
CA PHE A 741 28.45 -5.38 -2.53
C PHE A 741 27.85 -5.35 -1.12
N VAL A 742 26.91 -6.25 -0.80
CA VAL A 742 26.25 -6.36 0.51
C VAL A 742 25.57 -5.05 0.93
N LEU A 743 24.89 -4.40 -0.01
CA LEU A 743 24.17 -3.14 0.23
C LEU A 743 22.67 -3.40 0.41
N PRO A 744 22.02 -2.84 1.45
CA PRO A 744 20.57 -2.91 1.60
C PRO A 744 19.86 -2.03 0.56
N TRP A 745 18.57 -2.30 0.32
CA TRP A 745 17.80 -1.67 -0.76
C TRP A 745 17.55 -0.17 -0.58
N ASP A 746 17.56 0.29 0.66
CA ASP A 746 17.42 1.67 1.10
C ASP A 746 18.78 2.39 1.30
N ALA A 747 19.89 1.77 0.87
CA ALA A 747 21.20 2.36 0.98
C ALA A 747 21.28 3.73 0.27
N ILE A 748 21.69 4.74 1.02
CA ILE A 748 21.95 6.10 0.52
C ILE A 748 23.46 6.29 0.33
N VAL A 749 23.86 6.91 -0.78
CA VAL A 749 25.23 7.28 -1.10
C VAL A 749 25.34 8.78 -1.31
N THR A 750 26.42 9.38 -0.80
CA THR A 750 26.84 10.74 -1.13
C THR A 750 28.20 10.66 -1.82
N ILE A 751 28.26 11.11 -3.08
CA ILE A 751 29.47 11.02 -3.89
C ILE A 751 30.27 12.30 -3.75
N ARG A 752 31.50 12.18 -3.25
CA ARG A 752 32.49 13.27 -3.15
C ARG A 752 33.70 12.91 -3.99
N PRO A 753 33.80 13.38 -5.23
CA PRO A 753 34.80 12.87 -6.14
C PRO A 753 36.15 13.56 -5.89
N THR A 754 37.24 12.81 -6.02
CA THR A 754 38.62 13.37 -5.94
C THR A 754 39.09 13.97 -7.26
N SER A 755 38.32 13.78 -8.34
CA SER A 755 38.53 14.31 -9.70
C SER A 755 37.17 14.53 -10.39
N GLY A 756 37.11 14.99 -11.64
CA GLY A 756 35.83 15.22 -12.31
C GLY A 756 34.96 13.95 -12.44
N THR A 757 33.66 14.05 -12.18
CA THR A 757 32.69 12.95 -12.32
C THR A 757 31.43 13.40 -13.07
N ILE A 758 30.71 12.43 -13.62
CA ILE A 758 29.41 12.56 -14.29
C ILE A 758 28.23 12.23 -13.36
N LEU A 759 28.53 11.77 -12.14
CA LEU A 759 27.52 11.44 -11.14
C LEU A 759 27.17 12.71 -10.33
N PRO A 760 25.95 12.84 -9.81
CA PRO A 760 25.62 13.94 -8.91
C PRO A 760 26.54 13.93 -7.68
N THR A 761 27.09 15.08 -7.33
CA THR A 761 28.03 15.24 -6.21
C THR A 761 27.35 15.94 -5.03
N ASP A 762 27.84 15.66 -3.83
CA ASP A 762 27.44 16.35 -2.59
C ASP A 762 25.93 16.30 -2.27
N THR A 763 25.21 15.37 -2.92
CA THR A 763 23.77 15.16 -2.74
C THR A 763 23.54 13.72 -2.30
N PRO A 764 22.78 13.46 -1.21
CA PRO A 764 22.38 12.12 -0.84
C PRO A 764 21.44 11.52 -1.89
N LEU A 765 21.81 10.39 -2.47
CA LEU A 765 21.02 9.66 -3.48
C LEU A 765 20.88 8.19 -3.09
N SER A 766 19.78 7.57 -3.46
CA SER A 766 19.68 6.12 -3.36
C SER A 766 20.72 5.45 -4.25
N VAL A 767 21.41 4.42 -3.73
CA VAL A 767 22.30 3.57 -4.51
C VAL A 767 21.55 2.94 -5.69
N PHE A 768 20.28 2.57 -5.48
CA PHE A 768 19.40 2.06 -6.51
C PHE A 768 19.28 3.05 -7.68
N ASP A 769 19.03 4.33 -7.39
CA ASP A 769 18.87 5.36 -8.42
C ASP A 769 20.17 5.64 -9.17
N VAL A 770 21.31 5.64 -8.48
CA VAL A 770 22.63 5.79 -9.12
C VAL A 770 22.85 4.69 -10.16
N LEU A 771 22.64 3.42 -9.78
CA LEU A 771 22.80 2.26 -10.66
C LEU A 771 21.73 2.21 -11.75
N ARG A 772 20.48 2.60 -11.44
CA ARG A 772 19.37 2.59 -12.39
C ARG A 772 19.50 3.64 -13.48
N SER A 773 19.98 4.83 -13.12
CA SER A 773 19.77 6.03 -13.93
C SER A 773 21.03 6.59 -14.57
N TYR A 774 22.24 6.32 -14.06
CA TYR A 774 23.43 7.07 -14.47
C TYR A 774 24.52 6.26 -15.18
N LEU A 775 24.60 4.94 -15.00
CA LEU A 775 25.75 4.14 -15.43
C LEU A 775 25.38 2.99 -16.37
N GLU A 776 26.27 2.62 -17.28
CA GLU A 776 26.14 1.43 -18.13
C GLU A 776 26.62 0.18 -17.38
N LEU A 777 25.68 -0.64 -16.91
CA LEU A 777 26.00 -1.81 -16.08
C LEU A 777 26.41 -3.05 -16.88
N SER A 778 25.98 -3.14 -18.15
CA SER A 778 26.12 -4.35 -18.97
C SER A 778 27.08 -4.17 -20.16
N GLN A 779 27.87 -3.10 -20.18
CA GLN A 779 28.85 -2.89 -21.24
C GLN A 779 30.03 -3.86 -21.09
N PRO A 780 30.53 -4.49 -22.18
CA PRO A 780 31.68 -5.37 -22.10
C PRO A 780 32.91 -4.69 -21.51
N ALA A 781 33.60 -5.37 -20.60
CA ALA A 781 34.79 -4.85 -19.93
C ALA A 781 35.91 -4.60 -20.94
N THR A 782 36.57 -3.44 -20.86
CA THR A 782 37.71 -3.12 -21.74
C THR A 782 38.99 -3.79 -21.26
N LYS A 783 39.99 -3.93 -22.15
CA LYS A 783 41.35 -4.38 -21.75
C LYS A 783 41.92 -3.58 -20.58
N LYS A 784 41.61 -2.28 -20.48
CA LYS A 784 42.02 -1.43 -19.34
C LYS A 784 41.30 -1.86 -18.06
N ASN A 785 39.99 -2.08 -18.11
CA ASN A 785 39.23 -2.59 -16.95
C ASN A 785 39.79 -3.93 -16.47
N LEU A 786 40.14 -4.85 -17.37
CA LEU A 786 40.73 -6.15 -17.00
C LEU A 786 42.04 -6.01 -16.24
N ARG A 787 42.93 -5.09 -16.66
CA ARG A 787 44.18 -4.80 -15.92
C ARG A 787 43.91 -4.20 -14.54
N THR A 788 42.92 -3.32 -14.43
CA THR A 788 42.51 -2.76 -13.13
C THR A 788 41.88 -3.81 -12.23
N LEU A 789 41.07 -4.72 -12.75
CA LEU A 789 40.50 -5.83 -11.97
C LEU A 789 41.61 -6.79 -11.51
N ALA A 790 42.59 -7.09 -12.36
CA ALA A 790 43.74 -7.92 -12.04
C ALA A 790 44.60 -7.32 -10.89
N SER A 791 44.69 -6.00 -10.77
CA SER A 791 45.44 -5.37 -9.67
C SER A 791 44.74 -5.49 -8.31
N HIS A 792 43.44 -5.78 -8.28
CA HIS A 792 42.64 -6.00 -7.07
C HIS A 792 42.44 -7.49 -6.75
N CYS A 793 43.10 -8.37 -7.50
CA CYS A 793 42.94 -9.81 -7.37
C CYS A 793 43.94 -10.39 -6.37
N GLU A 794 43.44 -11.11 -5.35
CA GLU A 794 44.26 -11.80 -4.36
C GLU A 794 44.87 -13.10 -4.91
N SER A 795 44.15 -13.77 -5.82
CA SER A 795 44.57 -15.01 -6.46
C SER A 795 45.60 -14.72 -7.57
N THR A 796 46.79 -15.32 -7.46
CA THR A 796 47.85 -15.21 -8.48
C THR A 796 47.44 -15.84 -9.81
N ALA A 797 46.63 -16.91 -9.78
CA ALA A 797 46.12 -17.59 -10.97
C ALA A 797 45.11 -16.72 -11.73
N ASP A 798 44.13 -16.14 -11.02
CA ASP A 798 43.10 -15.28 -11.63
C ASP A 798 43.72 -13.98 -12.17
N LYS A 799 44.68 -13.41 -11.43
CA LYS A 799 45.45 -12.25 -11.88
C LYS A 799 46.19 -12.53 -13.19
N ALA A 800 46.95 -13.62 -13.27
CA ALA A 800 47.67 -14.00 -14.47
C ALA A 800 46.71 -14.27 -15.65
N LEU A 801 45.54 -14.87 -15.39
CA LEU A 801 44.51 -15.09 -16.41
C LEU A 801 44.00 -13.75 -16.98
N LEU A 802 43.58 -12.81 -16.14
CA LEU A 802 43.08 -11.51 -16.57
C LEU A 802 44.14 -10.70 -17.34
N GLU A 803 45.39 -10.72 -16.88
CA GLU A 803 46.51 -10.07 -17.56
C GLU A 803 46.81 -10.71 -18.93
N SER A 804 46.78 -12.04 -19.02
CA SER A 804 47.00 -12.77 -20.27
C SER A 804 45.93 -12.47 -21.32
N VAL A 805 44.67 -12.34 -20.90
CA VAL A 805 43.57 -11.94 -21.80
C VAL A 805 43.73 -10.48 -22.22
N ALA A 806 44.07 -9.58 -21.29
CA ALA A 806 44.30 -8.17 -21.60
C ALA A 806 45.51 -7.94 -22.53
N GLY A 807 46.47 -8.87 -22.56
CA GLY A 807 47.64 -8.87 -23.43
C GLY A 807 47.42 -9.49 -24.82
N SER A 808 46.31 -10.20 -25.06
CA SER A 808 46.04 -10.88 -26.33
C SER A 808 44.74 -10.42 -26.99
N ASP A 809 44.86 -9.81 -28.16
CA ASP A 809 43.72 -9.32 -28.94
C ASP A 809 42.74 -10.43 -29.33
N THR A 810 43.26 -11.60 -29.70
CA THR A 810 42.47 -12.77 -30.07
C THR A 810 41.69 -13.31 -28.88
N ARG A 811 42.33 -13.48 -27.71
CA ARG A 811 41.65 -13.97 -26.51
C ARG A 811 40.63 -12.97 -26.00
N TYR A 812 40.98 -11.69 -25.91
CA TYR A 812 40.04 -10.63 -25.54
C TYR A 812 38.79 -10.61 -26.43
N LYS A 813 38.98 -10.75 -27.75
CA LYS A 813 37.87 -10.80 -28.70
C LYS A 813 36.96 -12.01 -28.47
N ASN A 814 37.53 -13.19 -28.26
CA ASN A 814 36.77 -14.44 -28.18
C ASN A 814 36.16 -14.70 -26.79
N GLU A 815 36.90 -14.38 -25.72
CA GLU A 815 36.52 -14.71 -24.34
C GLU A 815 35.67 -13.60 -23.68
N PHE A 816 35.82 -12.34 -24.12
CA PHE A 816 35.13 -11.20 -23.50
C PHE A 816 34.20 -10.48 -24.47
N LEU A 817 34.70 -9.97 -25.61
CA LEU A 817 33.85 -9.21 -26.54
C LEU A 817 32.74 -10.07 -27.17
N ALA A 818 33.07 -11.27 -27.66
CA ALA A 818 32.10 -12.17 -28.28
C ALA A 818 31.05 -12.68 -27.26
N LYS A 819 31.46 -12.86 -26.00
CA LYS A 819 30.57 -13.26 -24.89
C LYS A 819 29.87 -12.08 -24.21
N ARG A 820 30.19 -10.84 -24.59
CA ARG A 820 29.67 -9.60 -24.00
C ARG A 820 29.89 -9.49 -22.48
N THR A 821 30.99 -10.04 -21.98
CA THR A 821 31.30 -10.10 -20.54
C THR A 821 31.53 -8.70 -19.96
N SER A 822 30.64 -8.26 -19.07
CA SER A 822 30.70 -6.95 -18.39
C SER A 822 31.67 -6.94 -17.21
N ILE A 823 31.98 -5.75 -16.67
CA ILE A 823 32.82 -5.61 -15.45
C ILE A 823 32.20 -6.38 -14.28
N PHE A 824 30.87 -6.27 -14.12
CA PHE A 824 30.17 -6.97 -13.06
C PHE A 824 30.19 -8.49 -13.24
N ASP A 825 30.09 -8.98 -14.49
CA ASP A 825 30.18 -10.43 -14.73
C ASP A 825 31.54 -10.98 -14.27
N VAL A 826 32.64 -10.24 -14.50
CA VAL A 826 33.97 -10.60 -13.99
C VAL A 826 34.00 -10.63 -12.46
N LEU A 827 33.49 -9.59 -11.80
CA LEU A 827 33.45 -9.54 -10.33
C LEU A 827 32.60 -10.67 -9.74
N SER A 828 31.48 -11.01 -10.39
CA SER A 828 30.60 -12.09 -9.96
C SER A 828 31.22 -13.48 -10.13
N HIS A 829 32.07 -13.66 -11.15
CA HIS A 829 32.71 -14.94 -11.45
C HIS A 829 34.02 -15.16 -10.68
N TYR A 830 34.79 -14.09 -10.45
CA TYR A 830 36.09 -14.15 -9.77
C TYR A 830 36.02 -13.48 -8.40
N THR A 831 35.61 -14.25 -7.38
CA THR A 831 35.41 -13.76 -5.99
C THR A 831 36.70 -13.37 -5.25
N SER A 832 37.85 -13.66 -5.86
CA SER A 832 39.20 -13.27 -5.41
C SER A 832 39.52 -11.79 -5.68
N ILE A 833 38.70 -11.10 -6.48
CA ILE A 833 38.84 -9.66 -6.74
C ILE A 833 38.21 -8.88 -5.58
N LYS A 834 39.03 -8.13 -4.83
CA LYS A 834 38.58 -7.26 -3.73
C LYS A 834 38.55 -5.81 -4.19
N MET A 835 37.38 -5.39 -4.66
CA MET A 835 37.13 -4.02 -5.14
C MET A 835 36.03 -3.38 -4.31
N SER A 836 36.21 -2.12 -3.93
CA SER A 836 35.18 -1.34 -3.25
C SER A 836 34.07 -0.89 -4.21
N PHE A 837 32.89 -0.58 -3.67
CA PHE A 837 31.78 -0.05 -4.48
C PHE A 837 32.15 1.26 -5.18
N GLY A 838 32.90 2.15 -4.51
CA GLY A 838 33.34 3.42 -5.11
C GLY A 838 34.27 3.22 -6.32
N GLU A 839 35.21 2.28 -6.24
CA GLU A 839 36.10 1.93 -7.35
C GLU A 839 35.32 1.33 -8.52
N PHE A 840 34.34 0.46 -8.23
CA PHE A 840 33.46 -0.10 -9.25
C PHE A 840 32.69 1.00 -10.01
N LEU A 841 32.11 1.99 -9.32
CA LEU A 841 31.39 3.09 -9.96
C LEU A 841 32.28 3.89 -10.92
N VAL A 842 33.56 4.11 -10.57
CA VAL A 842 34.52 4.85 -11.41
C VAL A 842 34.86 4.11 -12.71
N LEU A 843 34.76 2.78 -12.73
CA LEU A 843 35.02 1.99 -13.94
C LEU A 843 33.87 2.00 -14.95
N LEU A 844 32.66 2.40 -14.53
CA LEU A 844 31.46 2.35 -15.34
C LEU A 844 31.29 3.65 -16.16
N PRO A 845 31.00 3.54 -17.47
CA PRO A 845 30.72 4.73 -18.28
C PRO A 845 29.29 5.25 -18.05
N PRO A 846 29.01 6.52 -18.43
CA PRO A 846 27.67 7.11 -18.36
C PRO A 846 26.66 6.32 -19.19
N LEU A 847 25.43 6.23 -18.69
CA LEU A 847 24.29 5.68 -19.42
C LEU A 847 23.98 6.53 -20.65
N ARG A 848 23.94 5.90 -21.83
CA ARG A 848 23.79 6.58 -23.13
C ARG A 848 22.38 6.52 -23.68
N VAL A 849 22.02 7.49 -24.52
CA VAL A 849 20.81 7.42 -25.35
C VAL A 849 20.93 6.33 -26.42
N ARG A 850 19.81 5.69 -26.78
CA ARG A 850 19.72 4.73 -27.90
C ARG A 850 18.81 5.30 -28.97
N GLN A 851 19.22 5.17 -30.23
CA GLN A 851 18.49 5.68 -31.39
C GLN A 851 17.61 4.60 -32.00
N TYR A 852 16.40 5.00 -32.39
CA TYR A 852 15.43 4.17 -33.10
C TYR A 852 14.91 4.92 -34.32
N SER A 853 14.90 4.29 -35.49
CA SER A 853 14.32 4.90 -36.69
C SER A 853 12.82 5.11 -36.48
N ILE A 854 12.35 6.33 -36.75
CA ILE A 854 10.92 6.66 -36.63
C ILE A 854 10.14 5.90 -37.70
N SER A 855 8.98 5.37 -37.33
CA SER A 855 8.14 4.46 -38.10
C SER A 855 6.76 5.00 -38.46
N SER A 856 6.58 6.30 -38.31
CA SER A 856 5.38 7.06 -38.66
C SER A 856 5.75 8.22 -39.61
N SER A 857 4.73 8.80 -40.23
CA SER A 857 4.85 10.04 -40.99
C SER A 857 4.31 11.23 -40.19
N PRO A 858 5.01 12.39 -40.21
CA PRO A 858 4.50 13.62 -39.60
C PRO A 858 3.23 14.14 -40.33
N LEU A 859 2.96 13.69 -41.56
CA LEU A 859 1.70 14.01 -42.24
C LEU A 859 0.48 13.36 -41.59
N ALA A 860 0.67 12.26 -40.84
CA ALA A 860 -0.42 11.64 -40.10
C ALA A 860 -0.70 12.42 -38.81
N ASN A 861 0.36 12.80 -38.12
CA ASN A 861 0.35 13.68 -36.95
C ASN A 861 1.78 14.17 -36.69
N ASP A 862 2.00 15.48 -36.64
CA ASP A 862 3.33 16.08 -36.46
C ASP A 862 3.78 16.12 -34.98
N GLY A 863 2.84 16.15 -34.04
CA GLY A 863 3.07 16.05 -32.60
C GLY A 863 3.23 14.62 -32.07
N ARG A 864 3.10 13.59 -32.92
CA ARG A 864 3.22 12.18 -32.53
C ARG A 864 4.14 11.43 -33.46
N CYS A 865 4.99 10.59 -32.92
CA CYS A 865 5.79 9.65 -33.70
C CYS A 865 5.65 8.22 -33.18
N SER A 866 5.95 7.25 -34.03
CA SER A 866 5.99 5.85 -33.62
C SER A 866 7.39 5.26 -33.82
N ILE A 867 7.81 4.32 -32.99
CA ILE A 867 9.05 3.56 -33.18
C ILE A 867 8.75 2.06 -33.28
N THR A 868 9.58 1.33 -34.03
CA THR A 868 9.55 -0.14 -34.10
C THR A 868 10.86 -0.69 -33.59
N TYR A 869 10.82 -1.50 -32.53
CA TYR A 869 12.04 -1.97 -31.87
C TYR A 869 11.97 -3.45 -31.49
N GLY A 870 13.13 -4.09 -31.38
CA GLY A 870 13.27 -5.47 -30.92
C GLY A 870 13.72 -5.53 -29.46
N VAL A 871 13.32 -6.58 -28.75
CA VAL A 871 13.76 -6.84 -27.37
C VAL A 871 14.79 -7.96 -27.36
N ILE A 872 15.96 -7.66 -26.80
CA ILE A 872 16.99 -8.67 -26.54
C ILE A 872 16.80 -9.18 -25.12
N ASN A 873 16.36 -10.42 -25.01
CA ASN A 873 16.27 -11.14 -23.75
C ASN A 873 16.71 -12.59 -23.99
N ALA A 874 17.97 -12.90 -23.68
CA ALA A 874 18.60 -14.18 -23.99
C ALA A 874 19.43 -14.69 -22.81
N ALA A 875 19.87 -15.95 -22.84
CA ALA A 875 20.87 -16.43 -21.88
C ALA A 875 22.15 -15.58 -21.99
N LEU A 876 22.72 -15.23 -20.83
CA LEU A 876 23.97 -14.48 -20.77
C LEU A 876 25.11 -15.41 -21.20
N LEU A 877 25.90 -14.99 -22.19
CA LEU A 877 26.91 -15.86 -22.80
C LEU A 877 28.13 -16.10 -21.90
N SER A 878 28.39 -15.20 -20.95
CA SER A 878 29.43 -15.34 -19.93
C SER A 878 29.00 -16.22 -18.76
N ASP A 879 27.71 -16.27 -18.46
CA ASP A 879 27.13 -17.04 -17.36
C ASP A 879 25.71 -17.51 -17.75
N PRO A 880 25.59 -18.72 -18.32
CA PRO A 880 24.32 -19.23 -18.86
C PRO A 880 23.19 -19.39 -17.83
N GLU A 881 23.49 -19.38 -16.52
CA GLU A 881 22.46 -19.44 -15.47
C GLU A 881 21.65 -18.13 -15.37
N HIS A 882 22.23 -17.03 -15.85
CA HIS A 882 21.62 -15.72 -15.85
C HIS A 882 21.19 -15.27 -17.25
N ARG A 883 20.33 -14.25 -17.32
CA ARG A 883 19.83 -13.70 -18.58
C ARG A 883 20.44 -12.32 -18.86
N PHE A 884 20.77 -12.08 -20.11
CA PHE A 884 21.15 -10.78 -20.64
C PHE A 884 19.92 -10.04 -21.16
N GLU A 885 19.60 -8.90 -20.53
CA GLU A 885 18.53 -7.99 -20.93
C GLU A 885 19.13 -6.77 -21.62
N GLY A 886 18.82 -6.58 -22.91
CA GLY A 886 19.17 -5.35 -23.61
C GLY A 886 18.45 -4.16 -22.95
N VAL A 887 19.22 -3.21 -22.44
CA VAL A 887 18.76 -2.12 -21.55
C VAL A 887 17.53 -1.40 -22.11
N THR A 888 17.66 -0.71 -23.25
CA THR A 888 16.56 0.12 -23.78
C THR A 888 15.38 -0.70 -24.29
N GLY A 889 15.62 -1.85 -24.93
CA GLY A 889 14.53 -2.68 -25.45
C GLY A 889 13.63 -3.22 -24.34
N ASN A 890 14.23 -3.72 -23.24
CA ASN A 890 13.46 -4.21 -22.09
C ASN A 890 12.79 -3.05 -21.34
N TYR A 891 13.49 -1.92 -21.17
CA TYR A 891 12.92 -0.70 -20.61
C TYR A 891 11.68 -0.25 -21.38
N LEU A 892 11.77 -0.12 -22.71
CA LEU A 892 10.65 0.30 -23.54
C LEU A 892 9.50 -0.71 -23.50
N SER A 893 9.78 -2.02 -23.53
CA SER A 893 8.72 -3.05 -23.47
C SER A 893 8.00 -3.14 -22.13
N SER A 894 8.56 -2.58 -21.05
CA SER A 894 7.88 -2.53 -19.74
C SER A 894 6.95 -1.34 -19.57
N LEU A 895 6.95 -0.37 -20.50
CA LEU A 895 6.15 0.85 -20.41
C LEU A 895 4.71 0.62 -20.90
N ALA A 896 3.77 1.26 -20.23
CA ALA A 896 2.35 1.29 -20.58
C ALA A 896 1.94 2.68 -21.10
N ALA A 897 0.74 2.75 -21.70
CA ALA A 897 0.15 4.04 -22.09
C ALA A 897 0.00 4.96 -20.88
N GLY A 898 0.46 6.21 -21.01
CA GLY A 898 0.52 7.20 -19.94
C GLY A 898 1.91 7.40 -19.33
N ASP A 899 2.83 6.45 -19.49
CA ASP A 899 4.20 6.58 -18.98
C ASP A 899 4.98 7.70 -19.68
N SER A 900 5.94 8.29 -18.96
CA SER A 900 6.85 9.32 -19.50
C SER A 900 8.24 8.76 -19.76
N ILE A 901 8.84 9.16 -20.88
CA ILE A 901 10.22 8.82 -21.25
C ILE A 901 11.03 10.08 -21.54
N GLN A 902 12.35 9.96 -21.40
CA GLN A 902 13.29 10.99 -21.81
C GLN A 902 13.73 10.71 -23.25
N ALA A 903 13.26 11.55 -24.19
CA ALA A 903 13.50 11.36 -25.61
C ALA A 903 13.73 12.67 -26.36
N SER A 904 14.40 12.59 -27.51
CA SER A 904 14.51 13.70 -28.46
C SER A 904 14.59 13.20 -29.89
N VAL A 905 14.12 14.03 -30.82
CA VAL A 905 14.28 13.77 -32.25
C VAL A 905 15.71 14.12 -32.66
N ARG A 906 16.33 13.22 -33.41
CA ARG A 906 17.63 13.43 -34.05
C ARG A 906 17.44 13.36 -35.54
N ALA A 907 17.85 14.43 -36.22
CA ALA A 907 17.91 14.45 -37.66
C ALA A 907 18.74 13.26 -38.17
N GLY A 908 18.25 12.60 -39.22
CA GLY A 908 18.97 11.51 -39.85
C GLY A 908 20.42 11.91 -40.18
N ALA A 909 21.39 11.05 -39.87
CA ALA A 909 22.82 11.32 -40.11
C ALA A 909 23.16 11.56 -41.60
N LYS A 910 22.25 11.15 -42.49
CA LYS A 910 22.32 11.37 -43.94
C LYS A 910 21.06 12.10 -44.37
N LYS A 911 21.19 13.35 -44.85
CA LYS A 911 20.06 14.11 -45.44
C LYS A 911 19.40 13.34 -46.59
N GLU A 912 20.13 12.38 -47.16
CA GLU A 912 19.72 11.56 -48.28
C GLU A 912 18.73 10.45 -47.93
N PHE A 913 18.54 10.10 -46.65
CA PHE A 913 17.59 9.08 -46.21
C PHE A 913 16.18 9.67 -45.99
N ARG A 914 15.68 10.40 -47.00
CA ARG A 914 14.34 11.01 -47.04
C ARG A 914 13.66 10.65 -48.35
N LEU A 915 12.34 10.68 -48.38
CA LEU A 915 11.59 10.51 -49.63
C LEU A 915 12.04 11.54 -50.69
N PRO A 916 11.99 11.19 -51.99
CA PRO A 916 12.28 12.15 -53.05
C PRO A 916 11.34 13.37 -52.97
N LEU A 917 11.84 14.56 -53.30
CA LEU A 917 11.03 15.78 -53.36
C LEU A 917 9.93 15.69 -54.42
N ASP A 918 10.26 15.06 -55.57
CA ASP A 918 9.29 14.73 -56.60
C ASP A 918 8.59 13.40 -56.28
N PRO A 919 7.27 13.39 -56.00
CA PRO A 919 6.52 12.18 -55.67
C PRO A 919 6.38 11.18 -56.82
N GLU A 920 6.64 11.60 -58.08
CA GLU A 920 6.64 10.70 -59.24
C GLU A 920 7.93 9.88 -59.38
N THR A 921 8.99 10.26 -58.66
CA THR A 921 10.24 9.51 -58.63
C THR A 921 10.02 8.12 -58.01
N PRO A 922 10.35 7.02 -58.71
CA PRO A 922 10.17 5.68 -58.15
C PRO A 922 11.10 5.41 -56.96
N ILE A 923 10.73 4.49 -56.07
CA ILE A 923 11.55 4.12 -54.91
C ILE A 923 11.70 2.60 -54.79
N ILE A 924 12.88 2.15 -54.37
CA ILE A 924 13.17 0.75 -54.06
C ILE A 924 13.67 0.68 -52.61
N MET A 925 13.03 -0.15 -51.80
CA MET A 925 13.30 -0.26 -50.37
C MET A 925 13.72 -1.70 -50.03
N PHE A 926 14.72 -1.84 -49.16
CA PHE A 926 15.23 -3.14 -48.70
C PHE A 926 15.33 -3.14 -47.17
N ALA A 927 14.62 -4.05 -46.51
CA ALA A 927 14.66 -4.19 -45.06
C ALA A 927 14.72 -5.64 -44.59
N ALA A 928 15.21 -5.82 -43.36
CA ALA A 928 15.03 -7.05 -42.59
C ALA A 928 14.60 -6.73 -41.15
N GLY A 929 13.59 -7.46 -40.65
CA GLY A 929 13.10 -7.32 -39.28
C GLY A 929 12.69 -5.88 -38.94
N THR A 930 13.25 -5.32 -37.87
CA THR A 930 12.95 -3.95 -37.40
C THR A 930 13.42 -2.86 -38.38
N GLY A 931 14.23 -3.18 -39.38
CA GLY A 931 14.56 -2.26 -40.48
C GLY A 931 13.36 -1.83 -41.32
N ILE A 932 12.17 -2.41 -41.09
CA ILE A 932 10.90 -1.90 -41.65
C ILE A 932 10.56 -0.50 -41.16
N ALA A 933 11.06 -0.09 -39.98
CA ALA A 933 10.65 1.10 -39.27
C ALA A 933 10.53 2.34 -40.19
N PRO A 934 11.60 2.86 -40.81
CA PRO A 934 11.50 4.06 -41.63
C PRO A 934 10.59 3.86 -42.86
N PHE A 935 10.51 2.65 -43.40
CA PHE A 935 9.71 2.35 -44.58
C PHE A 935 8.21 2.32 -44.28
N ARG A 936 7.82 1.96 -43.05
CA ARG A 936 6.43 2.16 -42.60
C ARG A 936 6.06 3.64 -42.67
N GLY A 937 6.92 4.54 -42.18
CA GLY A 937 6.71 5.98 -42.28
C GLY A 937 6.64 6.48 -43.73
N PHE A 938 7.54 5.99 -44.60
CA PHE A 938 7.54 6.35 -46.02
C PHE A 938 6.27 5.92 -46.74
N ILE A 939 5.81 4.69 -46.51
CA ILE A 939 4.59 4.16 -47.13
C ILE A 939 3.36 4.87 -46.58
N GLN A 940 3.29 5.11 -45.26
CA GLN A 940 2.22 5.89 -44.65
C GLN A 940 2.14 7.30 -45.24
N GLN A 941 3.28 7.97 -45.41
CA GLN A 941 3.32 9.30 -46.03
C GLN A 941 2.78 9.28 -47.46
N ARG A 942 3.20 8.27 -48.25
CA ARG A 942 2.74 8.11 -49.64
C ARG A 942 1.24 7.81 -49.71
N GLN A 943 0.71 6.99 -48.79
CA GLN A 943 -0.72 6.72 -48.73
C GLN A 943 -1.52 7.99 -48.42
N ILE A 944 -1.10 8.78 -47.43
CA ILE A 944 -1.75 10.06 -47.10
C ILE A 944 -1.70 11.02 -48.29
N MET A 945 -0.57 11.07 -49.02
CA MET A 945 -0.45 11.88 -50.24
C MET A 945 -1.40 11.44 -51.35
N GLN A 946 -1.67 10.14 -51.50
CA GLN A 946 -2.61 9.59 -52.48
C GLN A 946 -4.06 9.89 -52.08
N GLU A 947 -4.42 9.67 -50.81
CA GLU A 947 -5.77 9.93 -50.28
C GLU A 947 -6.12 11.42 -50.32
N SER A 948 -5.18 12.29 -49.98
CA SER A 948 -5.38 13.74 -49.97
C SER A 948 -5.51 14.35 -51.37
N ASN A 949 -4.98 13.68 -52.41
CA ASN A 949 -5.12 14.11 -53.80
C ASN A 949 -5.14 12.88 -54.74
N PRO A 950 -6.33 12.30 -55.00
CA PRO A 950 -6.46 11.11 -55.85
C PRO A 950 -5.95 11.30 -57.29
N GLY A 951 -5.86 12.54 -57.78
CA GLY A 951 -5.32 12.86 -59.09
C GLY A 951 -3.78 12.91 -59.16
N ARG A 952 -3.09 12.87 -58.01
CA ARG A 952 -1.63 12.91 -57.93
C ARG A 952 -1.04 11.56 -58.33
N LYS A 953 -0.18 11.55 -59.35
CA LYS A 953 0.59 10.35 -59.69
C LYS A 953 1.71 10.15 -58.68
N LEU A 954 1.84 8.92 -58.20
CA LEU A 954 2.96 8.49 -57.37
C LEU A 954 3.87 7.55 -58.17
N GLY A 955 5.19 7.76 -58.05
CA GLY A 955 6.19 6.87 -58.60
C GLY A 955 6.04 5.46 -58.04
N LYS A 956 6.42 4.42 -58.78
CA LYS A 956 6.30 3.04 -58.29
C LYS A 956 7.19 2.82 -57.05
N ALA A 957 6.64 2.21 -56.01
CA ALA A 957 7.38 1.82 -54.80
C ALA A 957 7.49 0.29 -54.73
N LEU A 958 8.71 -0.23 -54.73
CA LEU A 958 9.01 -1.67 -54.62
C LEU A 958 9.75 -1.93 -53.31
N PHE A 959 9.22 -2.82 -52.46
CA PHE A 959 9.75 -3.08 -51.13
C PHE A 959 10.09 -4.56 -50.93
N TYR A 960 11.33 -4.86 -50.60
CA TYR A 960 11.73 -6.20 -50.19
C TYR A 960 11.92 -6.28 -48.68
N LEU A 961 11.23 -7.21 -48.02
CA LEU A 961 11.22 -7.34 -46.58
C LEU A 961 11.56 -8.77 -46.13
N GLY A 962 12.63 -8.89 -45.36
CA GLY A 962 13.06 -10.15 -44.73
C GLY A 962 12.38 -10.38 -43.37
N CYS A 963 11.72 -11.54 -43.24
CA CYS A 963 11.06 -12.02 -42.03
C CYS A 963 11.58 -13.43 -41.66
N ARG A 964 11.37 -13.87 -40.41
CA ARG A 964 11.62 -15.27 -40.05
C ARG A 964 10.57 -16.20 -40.64
N SER A 965 9.31 -15.88 -40.39
CA SER A 965 8.13 -16.61 -40.80
C SER A 965 6.98 -15.61 -41.01
N GLU A 966 5.80 -16.09 -41.40
CA GLU A 966 4.61 -15.25 -41.48
C GLU A 966 4.21 -14.66 -40.11
N ALA A 967 4.50 -15.37 -39.02
CA ALA A 967 4.29 -14.91 -37.63
C ALA A 967 5.15 -13.70 -37.24
N ASP A 968 6.16 -13.37 -38.06
CA ASP A 968 7.08 -12.25 -37.92
C ASP A 968 6.83 -11.16 -39.00
N ARG A 969 5.64 -11.17 -39.62
CA ARG A 969 5.21 -10.16 -40.59
C ARG A 969 4.70 -8.91 -39.87
N LEU A 970 5.64 -8.02 -39.53
CA LEU A 970 5.37 -6.77 -38.83
C LEU A 970 4.35 -5.93 -39.60
N TYR A 971 3.33 -5.43 -38.89
CA TYR A 971 2.24 -4.62 -39.46
C TYR A 971 1.46 -5.30 -40.58
N ALA A 972 1.33 -6.64 -40.54
CA ALA A 972 0.67 -7.46 -41.56
C ALA A 972 -0.61 -6.84 -42.16
N LYS A 973 -1.60 -6.50 -41.32
CA LYS A 973 -2.89 -5.96 -41.76
C LYS A 973 -2.78 -4.60 -42.47
N GLU A 974 -1.96 -3.70 -41.93
CA GLU A 974 -1.73 -2.37 -42.48
C GLU A 974 -0.97 -2.47 -43.81
N MET A 975 0.05 -3.33 -43.86
CA MET A 975 0.83 -3.56 -45.07
C MET A 975 -0.01 -4.20 -46.19
N ASP A 976 -0.87 -5.16 -45.87
CA ASP A 976 -1.80 -5.78 -46.85
C ASP A 976 -2.72 -4.71 -47.46
N ALA A 977 -3.28 -3.80 -46.65
CA ALA A 977 -4.11 -2.71 -47.15
C ALA A 977 -3.34 -1.73 -48.07
N TRP A 978 -2.06 -1.45 -47.77
CA TRP A 978 -1.21 -0.60 -48.62
C TRP A 978 -0.78 -1.28 -49.92
N ILE A 979 -0.69 -2.62 -49.91
CA ILE A 979 -0.47 -3.42 -51.13
C ILE A 979 -1.72 -3.37 -52.01
N ASP A 980 -2.90 -3.61 -51.43
CA ASP A 980 -4.18 -3.66 -52.15
C ASP A 980 -4.56 -2.31 -52.79
N SER A 981 -4.22 -1.20 -52.12
CA SER A 981 -4.40 0.17 -52.65
C SER A 981 -3.36 0.55 -53.72
N GLY A 982 -2.32 -0.26 -53.92
CA GLY A 982 -1.29 -0.03 -54.94
C GLY A 982 -0.25 1.03 -54.58
N VAL A 983 -0.19 1.47 -53.31
CA VAL A 983 0.80 2.43 -52.79
C VAL A 983 2.22 1.86 -52.86
N VAL A 984 2.33 0.54 -52.61
CA VAL A 984 3.59 -0.21 -52.54
C VAL A 984 3.40 -1.64 -53.06
N ASP A 985 4.41 -2.18 -53.76
CA ASP A 985 4.53 -3.60 -54.11
C ASP A 985 5.55 -4.26 -53.17
N VAL A 986 5.13 -5.25 -52.37
CA VAL A 986 5.97 -5.86 -51.34
C VAL A 986 6.36 -7.30 -51.71
N ARG A 987 7.64 -7.63 -51.52
CA ARG A 987 8.23 -8.96 -51.70
C ARG A 987 8.80 -9.45 -50.37
N TYR A 988 8.15 -10.46 -49.81
CA TYR A 988 8.60 -11.09 -48.56
C TYR A 988 9.65 -12.17 -48.82
N ALA A 989 10.66 -12.24 -47.95
CA ALA A 989 11.62 -13.35 -47.88
C ALA A 989 11.58 -13.99 -46.49
N TYR A 990 11.22 -15.28 -46.41
CA TYR A 990 11.06 -15.99 -45.14
C TYR A 990 12.24 -16.93 -44.86
N SER A 991 13.10 -16.57 -43.91
CA SER A 991 14.30 -17.35 -43.59
C SER A 991 14.03 -18.73 -42.97
N ARG A 992 12.87 -18.92 -42.33
CA ARG A 992 12.40 -20.20 -41.73
C ARG A 992 11.16 -20.78 -42.44
N GLY A 993 10.85 -20.31 -43.65
CA GLY A 993 9.65 -20.70 -44.41
C GLY A 993 9.77 -20.46 -45.91
N GLY A 994 10.96 -20.70 -46.49
CA GLY A 994 11.32 -20.27 -47.84
C GLY A 994 10.40 -20.76 -48.97
N GLU A 995 9.66 -21.85 -48.79
CA GLU A 995 8.66 -22.33 -49.76
C GLU A 995 7.60 -21.26 -50.06
N ARG A 996 7.18 -20.50 -49.04
CA ARG A 996 6.17 -19.43 -49.18
C ARG A 996 6.71 -18.15 -49.82
N SER A 997 8.01 -18.08 -50.04
CA SER A 997 8.69 -16.98 -50.75
C SER A 997 9.34 -17.46 -52.05
N GLY A 998 8.81 -18.53 -52.66
CA GLY A 998 9.31 -19.04 -53.96
C GLY A 998 10.72 -19.62 -53.87
N GLY A 999 11.06 -20.23 -52.73
CA GLY A 999 12.38 -20.80 -52.43
C GLY A 999 13.40 -19.82 -51.83
N SER A 1000 13.14 -18.51 -51.89
CA SER A 1000 14.03 -17.46 -51.40
C SER A 1000 14.02 -17.38 -49.87
N LYS A 1001 15.17 -17.53 -49.20
CA LYS A 1001 15.29 -17.44 -47.74
C LYS A 1001 15.60 -16.02 -47.27
N TYR A 1002 16.33 -15.27 -48.07
CA TYR A 1002 16.75 -13.90 -47.80
C TYR A 1002 16.34 -12.94 -48.92
N VAL A 1003 16.31 -11.64 -48.61
CA VAL A 1003 15.99 -10.58 -49.58
C VAL A 1003 16.92 -10.63 -50.80
N ALA A 1004 18.21 -10.91 -50.59
CA ALA A 1004 19.18 -11.08 -51.66
C ALA A 1004 18.76 -12.19 -52.66
N ASP A 1005 18.20 -13.30 -52.16
CA ASP A 1005 17.70 -14.40 -53.00
C ASP A 1005 16.49 -13.96 -53.83
N CYS A 1006 15.60 -13.13 -53.26
CA CYS A 1006 14.47 -12.57 -54.00
C CYS A 1006 14.93 -11.64 -55.12
N MET A 1007 15.94 -10.79 -54.85
CA MET A 1007 16.43 -9.79 -55.81
C MET A 1007 16.97 -10.42 -57.10
N VAL A 1008 17.69 -11.54 -57.00
CA VAL A 1008 18.37 -12.17 -58.14
C VAL A 1008 17.45 -13.04 -58.99
N ARG A 1009 16.19 -13.24 -58.59
CA ARG A 1009 15.20 -13.94 -59.44
C ARG A 1009 14.98 -13.16 -60.72
N GLU A 1010 14.76 -13.87 -61.83
CA GLU A 1010 14.64 -13.24 -63.14
C GLU A 1010 13.54 -12.16 -63.18
N GLU A 1011 12.36 -12.44 -62.62
CA GLU A 1011 11.25 -11.48 -62.57
C GLU A 1011 11.60 -10.22 -61.74
N ASP A 1012 12.17 -10.42 -60.56
CA ASP A 1012 12.52 -9.34 -59.62
C ASP A 1012 13.69 -8.49 -60.11
N SER A 1013 14.76 -9.12 -60.61
CA SER A 1013 15.91 -8.44 -61.19
C SER A 1013 15.49 -7.55 -62.37
N ASN A 1014 14.59 -8.03 -63.24
CA ASN A 1014 14.02 -7.23 -64.32
C ASN A 1014 13.22 -6.01 -63.82
N LYS A 1015 12.40 -6.18 -62.77
CA LYS A 1015 11.67 -5.05 -62.14
C LYS A 1015 12.62 -4.03 -61.52
N ILE A 1016 13.63 -4.49 -60.78
CA ILE A 1016 14.66 -3.64 -60.17
C ILE A 1016 15.41 -2.84 -61.25
N ILE A 1017 15.87 -3.49 -62.33
CA ILE A 1017 16.56 -2.82 -63.44
C ILE A 1017 15.65 -1.77 -64.11
N LYS A 1018 14.39 -2.11 -64.35
CA LYS A 1018 13.42 -1.18 -64.95
C LYS A 1018 13.24 0.08 -64.12
N LEU A 1019 13.04 -0.06 -62.81
CA LEU A 1019 12.89 1.06 -61.89
C LEU A 1019 14.20 1.85 -61.75
N TRP A 1020 15.35 1.17 -61.69
CA TRP A 1020 16.65 1.82 -61.66
C TRP A 1020 16.90 2.71 -62.89
N ARG A 1021 16.54 2.24 -64.09
CA ARG A 1021 16.61 3.03 -65.33
C ARG A 1021 15.66 4.23 -65.34
N ALA A 1022 14.52 4.11 -64.68
CA ALA A 1022 13.54 5.17 -64.51
C ALA A 1022 13.91 6.21 -63.41
N GLY A 1023 15.15 6.19 -62.92
CA GLY A 1023 15.61 7.17 -61.93
C GLY A 1023 15.26 6.84 -60.47
N ALA A 1024 14.87 5.60 -60.16
CA ALA A 1024 14.49 5.23 -58.80
C ALA A 1024 15.53 5.55 -57.72
N ARG A 1025 15.06 5.99 -56.54
CA ARG A 1025 15.88 6.15 -55.33
C ARG A 1025 15.86 4.88 -54.49
N VAL A 1026 17.01 4.46 -53.98
CA VAL A 1026 17.16 3.17 -53.29
C VAL A 1026 17.47 3.39 -51.81
N TYR A 1027 16.78 2.65 -50.95
CA TYR A 1027 16.94 2.72 -49.50
C TYR A 1027 17.18 1.33 -48.91
N ILE A 1028 18.16 1.24 -48.01
CA ILE A 1028 18.51 0.00 -47.32
C ILE A 1028 18.48 0.25 -45.81
N CYS A 1029 17.72 -0.55 -45.06
CA CYS A 1029 17.64 -0.45 -43.60
C CYS A 1029 17.79 -1.82 -42.93
N GLY A 1030 18.71 -1.94 -41.97
CA GLY A 1030 18.96 -3.19 -41.24
C GLY A 1030 20.42 -3.36 -40.81
N SER A 1031 20.84 -4.60 -40.52
CA SER A 1031 22.19 -4.89 -40.04
C SER A 1031 23.28 -4.63 -41.08
N GLY A 1032 24.53 -4.45 -40.64
CA GLY A 1032 25.67 -4.30 -41.55
C GLY A 1032 25.87 -5.52 -42.46
N SER A 1033 25.62 -6.72 -41.95
CA SER A 1033 25.63 -7.95 -42.75
C SER A 1033 24.51 -7.98 -43.81
N PHE A 1034 23.30 -7.54 -43.45
CA PHE A 1034 22.18 -7.44 -44.38
C PHE A 1034 22.49 -6.44 -45.51
N SER A 1035 22.99 -5.24 -45.18
CA SER A 1035 23.33 -4.24 -46.18
C SER A 1035 24.38 -4.74 -47.18
N ARG A 1036 25.39 -5.50 -46.72
CA ARG A 1036 26.36 -6.14 -47.61
C ARG A 1036 25.70 -7.13 -48.55
N SER A 1037 24.83 -8.02 -48.05
CA SER A 1037 24.14 -9.01 -48.89
C SER A 1037 23.29 -8.38 -50.01
N VAL A 1038 22.64 -7.24 -49.74
CA VAL A 1038 21.87 -6.49 -50.75
C VAL A 1038 22.80 -5.90 -51.82
N ARG A 1039 23.98 -5.38 -51.42
CA ARG A 1039 24.98 -4.87 -52.38
C ARG A 1039 25.56 -5.99 -53.25
N ASP A 1040 25.82 -7.16 -52.68
CA ASP A 1040 26.33 -8.32 -53.42
C ASP A 1040 25.30 -8.83 -54.43
N ALA A 1041 24.02 -8.88 -54.05
CA ALA A 1041 22.92 -9.20 -54.96
C ALA A 1041 22.79 -8.18 -56.10
N ALA A 1042 22.85 -6.88 -55.78
CA ALA A 1042 22.81 -5.82 -56.79
C ALA A 1042 23.99 -5.91 -57.78
N THR A 1043 25.20 -6.21 -57.28
CA THR A 1043 26.39 -6.44 -58.10
C THR A 1043 26.21 -7.63 -59.03
N THR A 1044 25.61 -8.71 -58.52
CA THR A 1044 25.29 -9.91 -59.30
C THR A 1044 24.31 -9.59 -60.45
N ILE A 1045 23.25 -8.83 -60.16
CA ILE A 1045 22.27 -8.38 -61.17
C ILE A 1045 22.95 -7.52 -62.23
N ALA A 1046 23.81 -6.57 -61.82
CA ALA A 1046 24.54 -5.70 -62.73
C ALA A 1046 25.46 -6.49 -63.67
N LYS A 1047 26.21 -7.45 -63.14
CA LYS A 1047 27.11 -8.33 -63.94
C LYS A 1047 26.33 -9.20 -64.92
N ALA A 1048 25.25 -9.85 -64.47
CA ALA A 1048 24.41 -10.66 -65.33
C ALA A 1048 23.80 -9.85 -66.49
N ARG A 1049 23.41 -8.59 -66.21
CA ARG A 1049 22.87 -7.69 -67.24
C ARG A 1049 23.94 -7.20 -68.22
N ALA A 1050 25.13 -6.84 -67.74
CA ALA A 1050 26.23 -6.43 -68.60
C ALA A 1050 26.62 -7.56 -69.58
N ALA A 1051 26.66 -8.80 -69.10
CA ALA A 1051 26.88 -9.98 -69.94
C ALA A 1051 25.76 -10.16 -71.00
N ALA A 1052 24.49 -9.98 -70.63
CA ALA A 1052 23.36 -10.07 -71.56
C ALA A 1052 23.31 -8.93 -72.60
N GLU A 1053 23.94 -7.78 -72.32
CA GLU A 1053 24.04 -6.63 -73.23
C GLU A 1053 25.31 -6.63 -74.09
N GLY A 1054 26.13 -7.70 -74.02
CA GLY A 1054 27.34 -7.85 -74.82
C GLY A 1054 28.48 -6.92 -74.42
N LEU A 1055 28.44 -6.35 -73.21
CA LEU A 1055 29.53 -5.55 -72.65
C LEU A 1055 30.62 -6.48 -72.12
N ASP A 1056 31.82 -6.42 -72.71
CA ASP A 1056 32.95 -7.27 -72.33
C ASP A 1056 33.44 -6.92 -70.91
N LEU A 1057 33.33 -7.88 -69.99
CA LEU A 1057 33.73 -7.76 -68.59
C LEU A 1057 35.23 -8.06 -68.37
N HIS A 1058 35.96 -8.45 -69.43
CA HIS A 1058 37.38 -8.85 -69.35
C HIS A 1058 38.38 -7.84 -69.95
N ALA A 1059 37.94 -6.70 -70.49
CA ALA A 1059 38.84 -5.70 -71.05
C ALA A 1059 39.32 -4.68 -69.99
N GLY A 1060 40.34 -5.04 -69.21
CA GLY A 1060 41.05 -4.12 -68.32
C GLY A 1060 42.17 -4.78 -67.52
N THR A 1061 43.38 -4.78 -68.05
CA THR A 1061 44.61 -5.20 -67.35
C THR A 1061 44.93 -4.25 -66.19
N ASN A 1062 45.24 -4.81 -65.02
CA ASN A 1062 45.97 -4.22 -63.90
C ASN A 1062 45.72 -2.73 -63.57
N GLY A 1063 44.81 -2.48 -62.63
CA GLY A 1063 44.83 -1.29 -61.77
C GLY A 1063 43.83 -0.18 -62.09
N GLU A 1064 43.17 -0.20 -63.25
CA GLU A 1064 42.11 0.75 -63.59
C GLU A 1064 40.74 0.11 -63.38
N MET A 1065 39.92 0.74 -62.54
CA MET A 1065 38.57 0.30 -62.23
C MET A 1065 37.69 0.38 -63.48
N ASN A 1066 36.97 -0.70 -63.80
CA ASN A 1066 36.18 -0.82 -65.02
C ASN A 1066 35.20 0.38 -65.15
N GLU A 1067 35.05 1.01 -66.32
CA GLU A 1067 34.22 2.22 -66.49
C GLU A 1067 32.76 1.99 -66.03
N VAL A 1068 32.27 0.75 -66.17
CA VAL A 1068 30.98 0.29 -65.66
C VAL A 1068 30.94 0.29 -64.11
N GLU A 1069 32.00 -0.18 -63.45
CA GLU A 1069 32.11 -0.14 -61.98
C GLU A 1069 32.26 1.29 -61.45
N ARG A 1070 32.94 2.19 -62.17
CA ARG A 1070 33.02 3.61 -61.83
C ARG A 1070 31.66 4.30 -61.94
N ARG A 1071 30.97 4.17 -63.07
CA ARG A 1071 29.61 4.73 -63.26
C ARG A 1071 28.61 4.16 -62.25
N PHE A 1072 28.74 2.86 -61.92
CA PHE A 1072 27.91 2.24 -60.89
C PHE A 1072 28.23 2.79 -59.49
N ARG A 1073 29.51 2.98 -59.15
CA ARG A 1073 29.94 3.58 -57.88
C ARG A 1073 29.47 5.03 -57.74
N ASP A 1074 29.60 5.83 -58.79
CA ASP A 1074 29.16 7.24 -58.78
C ASP A 1074 27.63 7.32 -58.61
N ALA A 1075 26.87 6.50 -59.35
CA ALA A 1075 25.42 6.40 -59.21
C ALA A 1075 24.96 5.85 -57.85
N LEU A 1076 25.75 4.97 -57.21
CA LEU A 1076 25.49 4.49 -55.85
C LEU A 1076 25.58 5.61 -54.81
N THR A 1077 26.48 6.58 -55.01
CA THR A 1077 26.70 7.69 -54.06
C THR A 1077 25.58 8.73 -54.11
N GLU A 1078 24.95 8.91 -55.27
CA GLU A 1078 23.91 9.93 -55.49
C GLU A 1078 22.48 9.42 -55.22
N ARG A 1079 22.21 8.13 -55.50
CA ARG A 1079 20.84 7.58 -55.50
C ARG A 1079 20.55 6.52 -54.44
N VAL A 1080 21.55 6.10 -53.65
CA VAL A 1080 21.38 5.06 -52.63
C VAL A 1080 21.64 5.61 -51.24
N ALA A 1081 20.63 5.50 -50.38
CA ALA A 1081 20.73 5.85 -48.98
C ALA A 1081 20.64 4.59 -48.10
N SER A 1082 21.40 4.56 -47.02
CA SER A 1082 21.41 3.41 -46.10
C SER A 1082 21.38 3.85 -44.64
N ASP A 1083 20.48 3.24 -43.88
CA ASP A 1083 20.30 3.34 -42.44
C ASP A 1083 20.70 1.99 -41.80
N VAL A 1084 21.94 1.89 -41.33
CA VAL A 1084 22.53 0.62 -40.90
C VAL A 1084 22.88 0.67 -39.42
N PHE A 1085 22.43 -0.33 -38.66
CA PHE A 1085 22.65 -0.46 -37.22
C PHE A 1085 22.96 -1.91 -36.86
N ASP A 1086 23.90 -2.13 -35.92
CA ASP A 1086 24.37 -3.47 -35.50
C ASP A 1086 23.92 -3.84 -34.08
#